data_AF-A0A1F4CDG7-F1
#
_entry.id   AF-A0A1F4CDG7-F1
#
_cell.length_a   1.000
_cell.length_b   1.000
_cell.length_c   1.000
_cell.angle_alpha   90.00
_cell.angle_beta   90.00
_cell.angle_gamma   90.00
#
_symmetry.space_group_name_H-M   'P 1'
#
loop_
_entity.id
_entity.type
_entity.pdbx_description
1 polymer ?
#
loop_
_entity_poly.entity_id
_entity_poly.type
_entity_poly.pdbx_seq_one_letter_code
_entity_poly.pdbx_strand_id
1 'polypeptide(L)'
;MSESTLKLGKYEIRRELGRGAMGVVYEAFDPSIERVVALKTIRRDQLEGAEAQDMVGRFQREAKAAGRLNHPNIVSIYEFGEDGGTLFIAMEFVSGRELKSYFEKNERFQMAEVVRLMSQLLDALDYSHDYGIVHRDIKPANIIILPGGRVKVADFGIARIESSQYTQAGAVLGTPAYMSPEQFTGQTIDRRSDIFSAGVVLYEFLTGERPFSGTATTIMHKVLMEEPLPPSMLNVQAPKPFDAVIAKAMAKRPEGRFQSAHEFADAIRTVAEGKTFPDPDATVIAGADSARITRGEEAKTMADRAPALTVPAQAGGGSARQEPADADSRVSARGRKSPALALAAVAVIAIAIGVASYFMLPWSQSGSAPVAGSGAPGAAGVPPPAPAPAATAQSEPGIMIISAVGLADPSDQKYQSDKALLSADLRADSRSQLVEKAIGLYLDRASFARNYDLLRDKLLSRSASYIARVLQEGEPQLGKDGLMHVTTRAAVKVREVQKSLNQMSRDERIEFIRNNGDPKISVAISVLGENPDVPAQNSQVAENLIKARIKSFGFRIWSDDPKIPVAQGKSADFAVLGEAKLRKLSARLEASGITVEKYVLTSWTVKCIDKLSGEEVYYNSKLPAATGSWATGEQALAAIGNTIADEFSRDFFLQHFNASERKIVLKIEGLPDKSAENAIARELVGLQPVISVAQRAGGAPAVYDLQLSGGTGPLTELVAGAILKPINAKLGQSCFNLGATDGEQISVTFDKVCSDKAVLARLDANPPASLYAAPSSRQKSILKDPNAIRKLAI
;
A
#
# COMPACT_ATOMS: atom_id res chain seq x y z
N MET A 1 23.81 32.03 -41.25
CA MET A 1 24.52 31.18 -40.27
C MET A 1 23.95 29.78 -40.43
N SER A 2 24.72 28.80 -40.87
CA SER A 2 24.20 27.44 -41.09
C SER A 2 23.95 26.77 -39.75
N GLU A 3 22.71 26.42 -39.46
CA GLU A 3 22.40 25.46 -38.38
C GLU A 3 23.21 24.19 -38.68
N SER A 4 24.13 23.83 -37.78
CA SER A 4 24.83 22.56 -37.85
C SER A 4 23.78 21.45 -37.64
N THR A 5 23.31 20.83 -38.71
CA THR A 5 22.46 19.65 -38.64
C THR A 5 23.24 18.55 -37.94
N LEU A 6 22.79 18.16 -36.74
CA LEU A 6 23.31 17.00 -36.04
C LEU A 6 23.11 15.76 -36.94
N LYS A 7 24.20 15.07 -37.24
CA LYS A 7 24.19 13.82 -38.02
C LYS A 7 24.67 12.66 -37.17
N LEU A 8 24.14 11.48 -37.44
CA LEU A 8 24.61 10.21 -36.88
C LEU A 8 24.70 9.18 -38.00
N GLY A 9 25.91 8.78 -38.35
CA GLY A 9 26.19 8.05 -39.59
C GLY A 9 25.75 8.84 -40.80
N LYS A 10 24.97 8.21 -41.70
CA LYS A 10 24.38 8.88 -42.87
C LYS A 10 23.14 9.71 -42.55
N TYR A 11 22.58 9.57 -41.35
CA TYR A 11 21.25 10.09 -41.03
C TYR A 11 21.30 11.51 -40.48
N GLU A 12 20.40 12.36 -40.96
CA GLU A 12 20.26 13.74 -40.51
C GLU A 12 19.19 13.82 -39.41
N ILE A 13 19.59 14.14 -38.18
CA ILE A 13 18.68 14.21 -37.03
C ILE A 13 17.81 15.46 -37.16
N ARG A 14 16.49 15.27 -37.07
CA ARG A 14 15.50 16.36 -37.13
C ARG A 14 15.03 16.79 -35.75
N ARG A 15 14.60 15.84 -34.92
CA ARG A 15 14.09 16.11 -33.57
C ARG A 15 14.15 14.87 -32.68
N GLU A 16 14.15 15.07 -31.37
CA GLU A 16 13.96 14.01 -30.38
C GLU A 16 12.49 13.56 -30.36
N LEU A 17 12.25 12.25 -30.43
CA LEU A 17 10.93 11.62 -30.29
C LEU A 17 10.66 11.19 -28.86
N GLY A 18 11.70 10.77 -28.14
CA GLY A 18 11.58 10.37 -26.74
C GLY A 18 12.90 9.91 -26.15
N ARG A 19 12.96 9.86 -24.82
CA ARG A 19 14.13 9.45 -24.04
C ARG A 19 13.76 8.30 -23.11
N GLY A 20 14.46 7.19 -23.26
CA GLY A 20 14.31 6.01 -22.41
C GLY A 20 15.49 5.84 -21.44
N ALA A 21 15.45 4.73 -20.71
CA ALA A 21 16.50 4.33 -19.78
C ALA A 21 17.88 4.15 -20.44
N MET A 22 17.92 3.54 -21.63
CA MET A 22 19.17 3.16 -22.31
C MET A 22 19.64 4.17 -23.37
N GLY A 23 18.84 5.18 -23.70
CA GLY A 23 19.21 6.19 -24.68
C GLY A 23 18.04 6.97 -25.27
N VAL A 24 18.30 7.64 -26.41
CA VAL A 24 17.39 8.62 -27.01
C VAL A 24 16.92 8.14 -28.38
N VAL A 25 15.63 8.32 -28.67
CA VAL A 25 15.04 8.04 -29.97
C VAL A 25 14.85 9.36 -30.72
N TYR A 26 15.37 9.44 -31.94
CA TYR A 26 15.28 10.62 -32.81
C TYR A 26 14.46 10.33 -34.07
N GLU A 27 13.75 11.33 -34.58
CA GLU A 27 13.32 11.37 -35.96
C GLU A 27 14.51 11.82 -36.80
N ALA A 28 14.83 11.08 -37.84
CA ALA A 28 15.93 11.40 -38.73
C ALA A 28 15.57 11.16 -40.19
N PHE A 29 16.33 11.77 -41.08
CA PHE A 29 16.21 11.59 -42.51
C PHE A 29 17.38 10.77 -43.04
N ASP A 30 17.09 9.75 -43.84
CA ASP A 30 18.06 8.98 -44.61
C ASP A 30 18.19 9.64 -45.99
N PRO A 31 19.25 10.42 -46.27
CA PRO A 31 19.40 11.13 -47.53
C PRO A 31 19.75 10.18 -48.69
N SER A 32 20.23 8.96 -48.42
CA SER A 32 20.64 8.04 -49.48
C SER A 32 19.45 7.44 -50.24
N ILE A 33 18.30 7.32 -49.56
CA ILE A 33 17.06 6.74 -50.12
C ILE A 33 15.83 7.61 -49.81
N GLU A 34 16.07 8.85 -49.41
CA GLU A 34 15.09 9.92 -49.20
C GLU A 34 13.88 9.53 -48.32
N ARG A 35 14.14 8.93 -47.15
CA ARG A 35 13.07 8.50 -46.23
C ARG A 35 13.24 9.01 -44.81
N VAL A 36 12.13 9.10 -44.08
CA VAL A 36 12.15 9.36 -42.63
C VAL A 36 12.30 8.05 -41.87
N VAL A 37 13.16 8.04 -40.86
CA VAL A 37 13.45 6.90 -39.99
C VAL A 37 13.40 7.32 -38.52
N ALA A 38 13.19 6.35 -37.64
CA ALA A 38 13.48 6.53 -36.22
C ALA A 38 14.87 5.98 -35.91
N LEU A 39 15.69 6.73 -35.17
CA LEU A 39 17.02 6.34 -34.72
C LEU A 39 17.03 6.18 -33.21
N LYS A 40 17.18 4.95 -32.72
CA LYS A 40 17.39 4.68 -31.29
C LYS A 40 18.88 4.62 -31.02
N THR A 41 19.38 5.55 -30.22
CA THR A 41 20.78 5.60 -29.77
C THR A 41 20.94 4.90 -28.43
N ILE A 42 22.13 4.34 -28.19
CA ILE A 42 22.52 3.76 -26.90
C ILE A 42 23.79 4.43 -26.42
N ARG A 43 23.77 4.92 -25.18
CA ARG A 43 24.95 5.59 -24.61
C ARG A 43 25.92 4.57 -24.02
N ARG A 44 27.18 4.65 -24.47
CA ARG A 44 28.28 3.77 -24.04
C ARG A 44 28.83 4.13 -22.65
N ASP A 45 28.54 5.34 -22.16
CA ASP A 45 29.02 5.91 -20.89
C ASP A 45 28.41 5.25 -19.64
N GLN A 46 27.31 4.51 -19.78
CA GLN A 46 26.72 3.70 -18.70
C GLN A 46 27.30 2.28 -18.60
N LEU A 47 28.30 1.94 -19.42
CA LEU A 47 28.86 0.60 -19.53
C LEU A 47 30.34 0.61 -19.13
N GLU A 48 30.65 0.21 -17.89
CA GLU A 48 32.04 0.10 -17.42
C GLU A 48 32.63 -1.31 -17.64
N GLY A 49 33.88 -1.38 -18.09
CA GLY A 49 34.71 -2.60 -18.04
C GLY A 49 34.46 -3.68 -19.12
N ALA A 50 34.94 -4.90 -18.85
CA ALA A 50 34.90 -6.05 -19.77
C ALA A 50 33.47 -6.54 -20.10
N GLU A 51 32.47 -6.15 -19.30
CA GLU A 51 31.05 -6.45 -19.52
C GLU A 51 30.45 -5.65 -20.70
N ALA A 52 31.02 -4.48 -21.02
CA ALA A 52 30.56 -3.65 -22.13
C ALA A 52 30.73 -4.34 -23.49
N GLN A 53 31.82 -5.08 -23.70
CA GLN A 53 32.08 -5.76 -24.98
C GLN A 53 31.15 -6.96 -25.22
N ASP A 54 30.84 -7.75 -24.19
CA ASP A 54 29.88 -8.87 -24.31
C ASP A 54 28.44 -8.34 -24.52
N MET A 55 28.09 -7.22 -23.90
CA MET A 55 26.81 -6.55 -24.10
C MET A 55 26.61 -6.03 -25.52
N VAL A 56 27.61 -5.34 -26.09
CA VAL A 56 27.57 -4.86 -27.48
C VAL A 56 27.47 -6.05 -28.47
N GLY A 57 28.21 -7.13 -28.22
CA GLY A 57 28.11 -8.34 -29.03
C GLY A 57 26.72 -9.01 -28.97
N ARG A 58 26.06 -9.00 -27.81
CA ARG A 58 24.67 -9.48 -27.66
C ARG A 58 23.68 -8.56 -28.38
N PHE A 59 23.81 -7.25 -28.23
CA PHE A 59 22.98 -6.26 -28.90
C PHE A 59 23.01 -6.40 -30.43
N GLN A 60 24.21 -6.57 -30.99
CA GLN A 60 24.39 -6.81 -32.42
C GLN A 60 23.68 -8.08 -32.90
N ARG A 61 23.73 -9.17 -32.11
CA ARG A 61 23.04 -10.42 -32.46
C ARG A 61 21.52 -10.26 -32.41
N GLU A 62 21.01 -9.51 -31.44
CA GLU A 62 19.58 -9.23 -31.27
C GLU A 62 19.02 -8.32 -32.34
N ALA A 63 19.72 -7.22 -32.66
CA ALA A 63 19.36 -6.34 -33.76
C ALA A 63 19.36 -7.09 -35.12
N LYS A 64 20.34 -7.98 -35.34
CA LYS A 64 20.38 -8.84 -36.54
C LYS A 64 19.25 -9.86 -36.58
N ALA A 65 18.85 -10.41 -35.43
CA ALA A 65 17.72 -11.34 -35.37
C ALA A 65 16.39 -10.60 -35.65
N ALA A 66 16.16 -9.49 -34.97
CA ALA A 66 14.96 -8.68 -35.16
C ALA A 66 14.86 -8.05 -36.56
N GLY A 67 16.00 -7.74 -37.21
CA GLY A 67 16.05 -7.28 -38.61
C GLY A 67 15.59 -8.32 -39.65
N ARG A 68 15.41 -9.59 -39.27
CA ARG A 68 14.83 -10.62 -40.14
C ARG A 68 13.30 -10.63 -40.13
N LEU A 69 12.69 -9.95 -39.16
CA LEU A 69 11.24 -9.91 -39.03
C LEU A 69 10.66 -8.95 -40.07
N ASN A 70 9.79 -9.47 -40.94
CA ASN A 70 9.03 -8.66 -41.89
C ASN A 70 7.54 -8.95 -41.73
N HIS A 71 6.87 -8.13 -40.92
CA HIS A 71 5.46 -8.30 -40.62
C HIS A 71 4.76 -6.93 -40.55
N PRO A 72 3.53 -6.79 -41.08
CA PRO A 72 2.81 -5.52 -41.08
C PRO A 72 2.56 -4.95 -39.68
N ASN A 73 2.54 -5.79 -38.65
CA ASN A 73 2.35 -5.37 -37.25
C ASN A 73 3.65 -5.30 -36.42
N ILE A 74 4.82 -5.43 -37.05
CA ILE A 74 6.13 -5.27 -36.41
C ILE A 74 6.83 -4.04 -36.99
N VAL A 75 7.48 -3.25 -36.13
CA VAL A 75 8.34 -2.14 -36.57
C VAL A 75 9.59 -2.71 -37.24
N SER A 76 9.80 -2.36 -38.51
CA SER A 76 10.93 -2.91 -39.27
C SER A 76 12.25 -2.27 -38.86
N ILE A 77 13.27 -3.09 -38.61
CA ILE A 77 14.65 -2.61 -38.40
C ILE A 77 15.36 -2.57 -39.74
N TYR A 78 15.95 -1.43 -40.08
CA TYR A 78 16.66 -1.24 -41.35
C TYR A 78 18.15 -1.43 -41.21
N GLU A 79 18.74 -0.87 -40.16
CA GLU A 79 20.19 -0.83 -40.01
C GLU A 79 20.57 -0.79 -38.53
N PHE A 80 21.67 -1.45 -38.20
CA PHE A 80 22.38 -1.26 -36.95
C PHE A 80 23.78 -0.74 -37.30
N GLY A 81 24.22 0.31 -36.61
CA GLY A 81 25.51 0.95 -36.86
C GLY A 81 26.14 1.54 -35.61
N GLU A 82 27.36 2.01 -35.78
CA GLU A 82 28.13 2.74 -34.80
C GLU A 82 28.72 3.98 -35.47
N ASP A 83 28.55 5.15 -34.87
CA ASP A 83 29.17 6.39 -35.31
C ASP A 83 29.63 7.22 -34.11
N GLY A 84 30.86 7.72 -34.17
CA GLY A 84 31.47 8.48 -33.06
C GLY A 84 31.45 7.76 -31.71
N GLY A 85 31.50 6.42 -31.70
CA GLY A 85 31.41 5.60 -30.48
C GLY A 85 30.00 5.43 -29.91
N THR A 86 28.97 5.99 -30.56
CA THR A 86 27.55 5.84 -30.24
C THR A 86 26.93 4.74 -31.10
N LEU A 87 26.32 3.74 -30.46
CA LEU A 87 25.59 2.69 -31.16
C LEU A 87 24.19 3.18 -31.50
N PHE A 88 23.70 2.83 -32.69
CA PHE A 88 22.34 3.17 -33.09
C PHE A 88 21.64 2.05 -33.86
N ILE A 89 20.31 2.05 -33.77
CA ILE A 89 19.41 1.26 -34.62
C ILE A 89 18.55 2.24 -35.42
N ALA A 90 18.61 2.13 -36.74
CA ALA A 90 17.67 2.78 -37.65
C ALA A 90 16.49 1.84 -37.93
N MET A 91 15.28 2.34 -37.70
CA MET A 91 14.04 1.58 -37.82
C MET A 91 12.94 2.42 -38.48
N GLU A 92 11.85 1.74 -38.85
CA GLU A 92 10.65 2.34 -39.41
C GLU A 92 10.15 3.48 -38.51
N PHE A 93 9.98 4.67 -39.09
CA PHE A 93 9.32 5.77 -38.40
C PHE A 93 7.80 5.54 -38.43
N VAL A 94 7.22 5.25 -37.28
CA VAL A 94 5.77 5.01 -37.15
C VAL A 94 5.07 6.25 -36.63
N SER A 95 4.24 6.86 -37.47
CA SER A 95 3.36 7.96 -37.07
C SER A 95 2.06 7.41 -36.48
N GLY A 96 2.05 7.18 -35.16
CA GLY A 96 0.88 6.72 -34.41
C GLY A 96 0.93 7.14 -32.95
N ARG A 97 -0.07 6.73 -32.17
CA ARG A 97 -0.12 6.96 -30.72
C ARG A 97 0.14 5.65 -29.99
N GLU A 98 1.01 5.67 -29.00
CA GLU A 98 1.26 4.52 -28.11
C GLU A 98 0.00 4.16 -27.32
N LEU A 99 -0.26 2.86 -27.14
CA LEU A 99 -1.39 2.34 -26.34
C LEU A 99 -1.36 2.90 -24.92
N LYS A 100 -0.16 3.11 -24.36
CA LYS A 100 0.04 3.76 -23.05
C LYS A 100 -0.71 5.09 -22.93
N SER A 101 -0.66 5.94 -23.95
CA SER A 101 -1.31 7.26 -23.92
C SER A 101 -2.84 7.15 -23.90
N TYR A 102 -3.42 6.11 -24.50
CA TYR A 102 -4.85 5.86 -24.43
C TYR A 102 -5.28 5.47 -23.01
N PHE A 103 -4.52 4.57 -22.36
CA PHE A 103 -4.79 4.17 -20.98
C PHE A 103 -4.59 5.32 -19.98
N GLU A 104 -3.53 6.14 -20.13
CA GLU A 104 -3.31 7.31 -19.27
C GLU A 104 -4.43 8.36 -19.36
N LYS A 105 -5.08 8.47 -20.53
CA LYS A 105 -6.24 9.36 -20.73
C LYS A 105 -7.57 8.71 -20.35
N ASN A 106 -7.56 7.49 -19.82
CA ASN A 106 -8.75 6.68 -19.54
C ASN A 106 -9.66 6.49 -20.76
N GLU A 107 -9.12 6.55 -21.99
CA GLU A 107 -9.88 6.29 -23.21
C GLU A 107 -10.31 4.81 -23.24
N ARG A 108 -11.61 4.55 -23.43
CA ARG A 108 -12.16 3.20 -23.47
C ARG A 108 -12.32 2.72 -24.90
N PHE A 109 -12.04 1.45 -25.13
CA PHE A 109 -12.20 0.79 -26.43
C PHE A 109 -13.49 -0.04 -26.44
N GLN A 110 -14.20 -0.04 -27.57
CA GLN A 110 -15.29 -0.98 -27.77
C GLN A 110 -14.73 -2.41 -27.87
N MET A 111 -15.51 -3.40 -27.45
CA MET A 111 -15.05 -4.80 -27.43
C MET A 111 -14.54 -5.28 -28.80
N ALA A 112 -15.24 -4.93 -29.89
CA ALA A 112 -14.80 -5.27 -31.24
C ALA A 112 -13.40 -4.71 -31.56
N GLU A 113 -13.12 -3.51 -31.08
CA GLU A 113 -11.82 -2.85 -31.25
C GLU A 113 -10.74 -3.51 -30.38
N VAL A 114 -11.06 -3.86 -29.12
CA VAL A 114 -10.15 -4.63 -28.25
C VAL A 114 -9.74 -5.94 -28.91
N VAL A 115 -10.71 -6.71 -29.42
CA VAL A 115 -10.47 -7.98 -30.11
C VAL A 115 -9.59 -7.78 -31.34
N ARG A 116 -9.84 -6.72 -32.12
CA ARG A 116 -9.07 -6.39 -33.34
C ARG A 116 -7.63 -5.96 -33.03
N LEU A 117 -7.42 -5.17 -31.98
CA LEU A 117 -6.09 -4.74 -31.53
C LEU A 117 -5.29 -5.91 -30.95
N MET A 118 -5.91 -6.72 -30.10
CA MET A 118 -5.29 -7.90 -29.50
C MET A 118 -4.96 -8.96 -30.54
N SER A 119 -5.82 -9.19 -31.55
CA SER A 119 -5.52 -10.13 -32.64
C SER A 119 -4.24 -9.70 -33.39
N GLN A 120 -4.12 -8.42 -33.76
CA GLN A 120 -2.93 -7.92 -34.45
C GLN A 120 -1.65 -7.98 -33.60
N LEU A 121 -1.77 -7.76 -32.29
CA LEU A 121 -0.65 -7.94 -31.35
C LEU A 121 -0.21 -9.41 -31.31
N LEU A 122 -1.17 -10.33 -31.17
CA LEU A 122 -0.88 -11.76 -31.07
C LEU A 122 -0.37 -12.33 -32.39
N ASP A 123 -0.86 -11.87 -33.54
CA ASP A 123 -0.33 -12.24 -34.85
C ASP A 123 1.15 -11.82 -35.01
N ALA A 124 1.50 -10.62 -34.52
CA ALA A 124 2.90 -10.16 -34.50
C ALA A 124 3.78 -11.03 -33.60
N LEU A 125 3.28 -11.41 -32.42
CA LEU A 125 3.99 -12.26 -31.48
C LEU A 125 4.19 -13.67 -32.06
N ASP A 126 3.14 -14.28 -32.60
CA ASP A 126 3.19 -15.62 -33.20
C ASP A 126 4.22 -15.67 -34.33
N TYR A 127 4.17 -14.68 -35.24
CA TYR A 127 5.16 -14.53 -36.30
C TYR A 127 6.59 -14.42 -35.76
N SER A 128 6.82 -13.63 -34.72
CA SER A 128 8.16 -13.52 -34.13
C SER A 128 8.64 -14.83 -33.47
N HIS A 129 7.71 -15.56 -32.85
CA HIS A 129 7.98 -16.83 -32.17
C HIS A 129 8.37 -17.93 -33.15
N ASP A 130 7.79 -17.95 -34.36
CA ASP A 130 8.17 -18.87 -35.44
C ASP A 130 9.61 -18.66 -35.93
N TYR A 131 10.12 -17.44 -35.83
CA TYR A 131 11.53 -17.11 -36.10
C TYR A 131 12.43 -17.30 -34.87
N GLY A 132 11.91 -17.86 -33.77
CA GLY A 132 12.64 -18.11 -32.53
C GLY A 132 12.95 -16.84 -31.73
N ILE A 133 12.25 -15.74 -31.98
CA ILE A 133 12.47 -14.45 -31.33
C ILE A 133 11.35 -14.21 -30.32
N VAL A 134 11.72 -14.11 -29.04
CA VAL A 134 10.80 -13.74 -27.94
C VAL A 134 10.95 -12.25 -27.65
N HIS A 135 9.86 -11.52 -27.49
CA HIS A 135 9.89 -10.07 -27.30
C HIS A 135 10.38 -9.66 -25.90
N ARG A 136 9.85 -10.27 -24.84
CA ARG A 136 10.22 -10.12 -23.42
C ARG A 136 9.85 -8.80 -22.73
N ASP A 137 9.26 -7.85 -23.44
CA ASP A 137 8.92 -6.52 -22.90
C ASP A 137 7.62 -6.00 -23.54
N ILE A 138 6.61 -6.87 -23.60
CA ILE A 138 5.29 -6.46 -24.09
C ILE A 138 4.63 -5.58 -23.03
N LYS A 139 4.37 -4.33 -23.40
CA LYS A 139 3.71 -3.31 -22.57
C LYS A 139 3.06 -2.24 -23.45
N PRO A 140 2.11 -1.45 -22.93
CA PRO A 140 1.41 -0.43 -23.71
C PRO A 140 2.31 0.63 -24.37
N ALA A 141 3.50 0.89 -23.83
CA ALA A 141 4.45 1.84 -24.43
C ALA A 141 5.11 1.30 -25.73
N ASN A 142 5.16 -0.01 -25.90
CA ASN A 142 5.78 -0.67 -27.07
C ASN A 142 4.73 -1.04 -28.15
N ILE A 143 3.47 -0.68 -27.94
CA ILE A 143 2.35 -0.97 -28.85
C ILE A 143 1.84 0.36 -29.42
N ILE A 144 2.01 0.58 -30.71
CA ILE A 144 1.64 1.82 -31.39
C ILE A 144 0.39 1.60 -32.25
N ILE A 145 -0.61 2.45 -32.07
CA ILE A 145 -1.85 2.43 -32.86
C ILE A 145 -1.76 3.53 -33.92
N LEU A 146 -1.81 3.13 -35.19
CA LEU A 146 -1.80 4.04 -36.33
C LEU A 146 -3.20 4.61 -36.61
N PRO A 147 -3.29 5.74 -37.34
CA PRO A 147 -4.55 6.17 -37.95
C PRO A 147 -5.18 5.02 -38.75
N GLY A 148 -6.47 4.74 -38.53
CA GLY A 148 -7.15 3.56 -39.10
C GLY A 148 -7.03 2.28 -38.25
N GLY A 149 -6.38 2.35 -37.08
CA GLY A 149 -6.43 1.32 -36.06
C GLY A 149 -5.44 0.17 -36.22
N ARG A 150 -4.46 0.26 -37.13
CA ARG A 150 -3.43 -0.77 -37.27
C ARG A 150 -2.46 -0.74 -36.08
N VAL A 151 -2.08 -1.91 -35.57
CA VAL A 151 -1.07 -2.04 -34.51
C VAL A 151 0.33 -2.19 -35.10
N LYS A 152 1.32 -1.53 -34.53
CA LYS A 152 2.75 -1.76 -34.75
C LYS A 152 3.42 -2.01 -33.40
N VAL A 153 4.11 -3.13 -33.27
CA VAL A 153 4.84 -3.50 -32.05
C VAL A 153 6.32 -3.16 -32.24
N ALA A 154 6.86 -2.37 -31.32
CA ALA A 154 8.22 -1.84 -31.33
C ALA A 154 9.13 -2.62 -30.36
N ASP A 155 10.46 -2.45 -30.47
CA ASP A 155 11.45 -2.95 -29.49
C ASP A 155 11.56 -4.49 -29.33
N PHE A 156 11.24 -5.26 -30.39
CA PHE A 156 11.44 -6.72 -30.38
C PHE A 156 12.88 -7.14 -30.07
N GLY A 157 13.03 -8.00 -29.06
CA GLY A 157 14.24 -8.79 -28.84
C GLY A 157 15.46 -8.01 -28.34
N ILE A 158 15.35 -6.70 -28.12
CA ILE A 158 16.44 -5.83 -27.64
C ILE A 158 16.53 -5.82 -26.10
N ALA A 159 15.51 -6.31 -25.40
CA ALA A 159 15.36 -6.23 -23.95
C ALA A 159 16.17 -7.29 -23.15
N ARG A 160 16.83 -8.26 -23.80
CA ARG A 160 17.65 -9.25 -23.06
C ARG A 160 18.83 -8.59 -22.35
N ILE A 161 19.31 -7.46 -22.85
CA ILE A 161 20.40 -6.70 -22.24
C ILE A 161 19.99 -6.05 -20.93
N GLU A 162 18.73 -5.65 -20.80
CA GLU A 162 18.19 -5.08 -19.57
C GLU A 162 18.25 -6.14 -18.44
N SER A 163 18.00 -7.42 -18.77
CA SER A 163 17.87 -8.52 -17.80
C SER A 163 19.10 -8.74 -16.89
N SER A 164 20.31 -8.41 -17.35
CA SER A 164 21.56 -8.62 -16.61
C SER A 164 21.85 -7.59 -15.52
N GLN A 165 21.20 -6.42 -15.50
CA GLN A 165 21.44 -5.38 -14.49
C GLN A 165 20.41 -5.37 -13.35
N TYR A 166 19.31 -6.14 -13.44
CA TYR A 166 18.23 -6.09 -12.44
C TYR A 166 18.57 -6.71 -11.08
N THR A 167 19.61 -7.54 -10.99
CA THR A 167 19.93 -8.29 -9.76
C THR A 167 20.91 -7.58 -8.82
N GLN A 168 21.68 -6.59 -9.27
CA GLN A 168 22.77 -6.02 -8.45
C GLN A 168 22.50 -4.67 -7.78
N ALA A 169 21.48 -3.90 -8.20
CA ALA A 169 21.32 -2.52 -7.69
C ALA A 169 19.96 -2.17 -7.05
N GLY A 170 19.01 -3.11 -6.92
CA GLY A 170 17.71 -2.84 -6.28
C GLY A 170 16.82 -1.80 -6.99
N ALA A 171 17.25 -1.24 -8.11
CA ALA A 171 16.47 -0.37 -8.98
C ALA A 171 15.86 -1.21 -10.11
N VAL A 172 14.57 -1.52 -10.01
CA VAL A 172 13.82 -2.15 -11.10
C VAL A 172 13.62 -1.10 -12.19
N LEU A 173 14.53 -1.06 -13.15
CA LEU A 173 14.45 -0.16 -14.30
C LEU A 173 13.45 -0.74 -15.34
N GLY A 174 12.15 -0.50 -15.14
CA GLY A 174 11.08 -0.97 -16.01
C GLY A 174 9.70 -0.73 -15.41
N THR A 175 8.63 -1.07 -16.14
CA THR A 175 7.28 -1.15 -15.54
C THR A 175 7.01 -2.61 -15.16
N PRO A 176 7.32 -3.06 -13.94
CA PRO A 176 7.23 -4.47 -13.53
C PRO A 176 5.83 -5.08 -13.68
N ALA A 177 4.79 -4.25 -13.88
CA ALA A 177 3.40 -4.67 -13.96
C ALA A 177 3.08 -5.63 -15.12
N TYR A 178 3.89 -5.65 -16.18
CA TYR A 178 3.67 -6.51 -17.36
C TYR A 178 4.65 -7.70 -17.43
N MET A 179 5.60 -7.80 -16.49
CA MET A 179 6.58 -8.88 -16.49
C MET A 179 5.97 -10.20 -16.04
N SER A 180 6.41 -11.30 -16.64
CA SER A 180 6.02 -12.66 -16.27
C SER A 180 6.75 -13.17 -15.01
N PRO A 181 6.19 -14.16 -14.29
CA PRO A 181 6.83 -14.79 -13.12
C PRO A 181 8.27 -15.26 -13.35
N GLU A 182 8.55 -15.87 -14.50
CA GLU A 182 9.87 -16.38 -14.89
C GLU A 182 10.90 -15.26 -15.08
N GLN A 183 10.48 -14.06 -15.47
CA GLN A 183 11.36 -12.90 -15.60
C GLN A 183 11.84 -12.39 -14.24
N PHE A 184 11.01 -12.47 -13.20
CA PHE A 184 11.41 -12.08 -11.85
C PHE A 184 12.29 -13.13 -11.15
N THR A 185 12.09 -14.40 -11.46
CA THR A 185 12.82 -15.51 -10.84
C THR A 185 14.10 -15.87 -11.58
N GLY A 186 14.38 -15.23 -12.73
CA GLY A 186 15.53 -15.55 -13.57
C GLY A 186 15.47 -16.94 -14.20
N GLN A 187 14.27 -17.51 -14.32
CA GLN A 187 14.04 -18.78 -14.99
C GLN A 187 14.16 -18.62 -16.52
N THR A 188 14.14 -19.74 -17.24
CA THR A 188 14.19 -19.71 -18.71
C THR A 188 12.96 -19.02 -19.29
N ILE A 189 13.20 -17.88 -19.93
CA ILE A 189 12.18 -17.08 -20.63
C ILE A 189 11.96 -17.66 -22.03
N ASP A 190 10.72 -18.02 -22.35
CA ASP A 190 10.30 -18.49 -23.68
C ASP A 190 9.09 -17.70 -24.20
N ARG A 191 8.51 -18.12 -25.34
CA ARG A 191 7.35 -17.47 -25.96
C ARG A 191 6.15 -17.28 -25.03
N ARG A 192 5.99 -18.13 -24.01
CA ARG A 192 4.89 -18.09 -23.05
C ARG A 192 5.01 -16.91 -22.07
N SER A 193 6.19 -16.29 -21.98
CA SER A 193 6.37 -15.03 -21.25
C SER A 193 5.67 -13.87 -21.94
N ASP A 194 5.75 -13.80 -23.27
CA ASP A 194 5.03 -12.77 -24.05
C ASP A 194 3.51 -12.96 -23.97
N ILE A 195 3.04 -14.20 -23.89
CA ILE A 195 1.62 -14.54 -23.71
C ILE A 195 1.11 -13.99 -22.37
N PHE A 196 1.87 -14.15 -21.29
CA PHE A 196 1.51 -13.58 -19.99
C PHE A 196 1.39 -12.06 -20.07
N SER A 197 2.39 -11.40 -20.65
CA SER A 197 2.40 -9.94 -20.80
C SER A 197 1.25 -9.44 -21.69
N ALA A 198 0.92 -10.15 -22.77
CA ALA A 198 -0.26 -9.86 -23.60
C ALA A 198 -1.57 -10.07 -22.83
N GLY A 199 -1.62 -11.06 -21.93
CA GLY A 199 -2.73 -11.25 -20.99
C GLY A 199 -2.96 -10.05 -20.08
N VAL A 200 -1.87 -9.48 -19.54
CA VAL A 200 -1.92 -8.23 -18.76
C VAL A 200 -2.46 -7.06 -19.59
N VAL A 201 -2.06 -6.95 -20.87
CA VAL A 201 -2.59 -5.91 -21.77
C VAL A 201 -4.09 -6.10 -22.05
N LEU A 202 -4.55 -7.33 -22.31
CA LEU A 202 -5.97 -7.63 -22.48
C LEU A 202 -6.77 -7.29 -21.22
N TYR A 203 -6.23 -7.62 -20.03
CA TYR A 203 -6.85 -7.26 -18.75
C TYR A 203 -7.09 -5.75 -18.64
N GLU A 204 -6.08 -4.95 -19.00
CA GLU A 204 -6.16 -3.48 -18.92
C GLU A 204 -7.11 -2.89 -19.96
N PHE A 205 -7.21 -3.49 -21.15
CA PHE A 205 -8.28 -3.14 -22.11
C PHE A 205 -9.69 -3.35 -21.53
N LEU A 206 -9.90 -4.47 -20.82
CA LEU A 206 -11.21 -4.86 -20.31
C LEU A 206 -11.63 -4.08 -19.06
N THR A 207 -10.67 -3.72 -18.20
CA THR A 207 -10.95 -3.13 -16.89
C THR A 207 -10.58 -1.64 -16.82
N GLY A 208 -9.67 -1.18 -17.67
CA GLY A 208 -9.04 0.13 -17.56
C GLY A 208 -7.97 0.23 -16.47
N GLU A 209 -7.65 -0.88 -15.80
CA GLU A 209 -6.67 -0.94 -14.73
C GLU A 209 -5.69 -2.11 -14.95
N ARG A 210 -4.50 -2.04 -14.37
CA ARG A 210 -3.56 -3.17 -14.38
C ARG A 210 -4.00 -4.23 -13.36
N PRO A 211 -3.79 -5.53 -13.64
CA PRO A 211 -4.14 -6.61 -12.70
C PRO A 211 -3.35 -6.53 -11.39
N PHE A 212 -2.10 -6.05 -11.45
CA PHE A 212 -1.23 -5.89 -10.29
C PHE A 212 -0.71 -4.45 -10.22
N SER A 213 -0.90 -3.83 -9.05
CA SER A 213 -0.44 -2.47 -8.74
C SER A 213 0.27 -2.42 -7.38
N GLY A 214 1.20 -1.48 -7.24
CA GLY A 214 2.01 -1.26 -6.05
C GLY A 214 3.43 -0.82 -6.36
N THR A 215 4.32 -0.88 -5.36
CA THR A 215 5.77 -0.71 -5.58
C THR A 215 6.34 -1.85 -6.43
N ALA A 216 7.54 -1.69 -7.00
CA ALA A 216 8.14 -2.73 -7.83
C ALA A 216 8.25 -4.09 -7.12
N THR A 217 8.67 -4.10 -5.85
CA THR A 217 8.74 -5.32 -5.03
C THR A 217 7.35 -5.91 -4.73
N THR A 218 6.35 -5.05 -4.54
CA THR A 218 4.96 -5.49 -4.38
C THR A 218 4.45 -6.15 -5.65
N ILE A 219 4.62 -5.50 -6.80
CA ILE A 219 4.19 -6.04 -8.09
C ILE A 219 4.88 -7.39 -8.35
N MET A 220 6.19 -7.50 -8.08
CA MET A 220 6.89 -8.78 -8.16
C MET A 220 6.24 -9.85 -7.30
N HIS A 221 5.96 -9.58 -6.01
CA HIS A 221 5.27 -10.53 -5.14
C HIS A 221 3.90 -10.95 -5.71
N LYS A 222 3.08 -9.98 -6.16
CA LYS A 222 1.75 -10.25 -6.73
C LYS A 222 1.81 -11.08 -8.00
N VAL A 223 2.72 -10.71 -8.92
CA VAL A 223 2.94 -11.48 -10.14
C VAL A 223 3.33 -12.92 -9.82
N LEU A 224 4.14 -13.15 -8.78
CA LEU A 224 4.57 -14.48 -8.38
C LEU A 224 3.52 -15.30 -7.60
N MET A 225 2.70 -14.66 -6.78
CA MET A 225 1.91 -15.35 -5.73
C MET A 225 0.40 -15.10 -5.75
N GLU A 226 -0.08 -14.01 -6.36
CA GLU A 226 -1.50 -13.61 -6.32
C GLU A 226 -2.18 -13.79 -7.67
N GLU A 227 -3.40 -14.33 -7.70
CA GLU A 227 -4.20 -14.37 -8.92
C GLU A 227 -4.90 -13.02 -9.18
N PRO A 228 -5.01 -12.57 -10.44
CA PRO A 228 -5.69 -11.32 -10.76
C PRO A 228 -7.20 -11.47 -10.53
N LEU A 229 -7.86 -10.37 -10.15
CA LEU A 229 -9.32 -10.39 -10.03
C LEU A 229 -9.97 -10.57 -11.40
N PRO A 230 -10.97 -11.45 -11.54
CA PRO A 230 -11.77 -11.56 -12.75
C PRO A 230 -12.23 -10.18 -13.30
N PRO A 231 -11.93 -9.86 -14.57
CA PRO A 231 -12.36 -8.61 -15.20
C PRO A 231 -13.86 -8.30 -15.03
N SER A 232 -14.72 -9.32 -15.08
CA SER A 232 -16.17 -9.17 -14.90
C SER A 232 -16.60 -8.59 -13.55
N MET A 233 -15.76 -8.72 -12.50
CA MET A 233 -16.01 -8.11 -11.20
C MET A 233 -15.68 -6.62 -11.15
N LEU A 234 -14.78 -6.14 -12.01
CA LEU A 234 -14.37 -4.74 -12.07
C LEU A 234 -15.14 -3.95 -13.12
N ASN A 235 -15.49 -4.59 -14.23
CA ASN A 235 -16.27 -4.00 -15.30
C ASN A 235 -17.45 -4.91 -15.67
N VAL A 236 -18.66 -4.50 -15.29
CA VAL A 236 -19.91 -5.25 -15.59
C VAL A 236 -20.18 -5.35 -17.10
N GLN A 237 -19.56 -4.48 -17.92
CA GLN A 237 -19.63 -4.54 -19.39
C GLN A 237 -18.63 -5.53 -19.99
N ALA A 238 -17.67 -6.05 -19.21
CA ALA A 238 -16.75 -7.08 -19.68
C ALA A 238 -17.50 -8.43 -19.73
N PRO A 239 -17.55 -9.13 -20.88
CA PRO A 239 -18.23 -10.41 -20.99
C PRO A 239 -17.54 -11.45 -20.09
N LYS A 240 -18.30 -12.07 -19.20
CA LYS A 240 -17.82 -13.07 -18.23
C LYS A 240 -16.88 -14.15 -18.82
N PRO A 241 -17.08 -14.68 -20.04
CA PRO A 241 -16.18 -15.71 -20.56
C PRO A 241 -14.72 -15.22 -20.80
N PHE A 242 -14.46 -13.91 -20.80
CA PHE A 242 -13.09 -13.38 -20.82
C PHE A 242 -12.31 -13.67 -19.53
N ASP A 243 -12.99 -13.92 -18.41
CA ASP A 243 -12.34 -14.23 -17.13
C ASP A 243 -11.47 -15.50 -17.25
N ALA A 244 -12.00 -16.55 -17.87
CA ALA A 244 -11.28 -17.82 -18.08
C ALA A 244 -10.09 -17.66 -19.06
N VAL A 245 -10.28 -16.83 -20.10
CA VAL A 245 -9.22 -16.53 -21.07
C VAL A 245 -8.07 -15.78 -20.41
N ILE A 246 -8.37 -14.78 -19.58
CA ILE A 246 -7.37 -14.03 -18.80
C ILE A 246 -6.67 -14.92 -17.78
N ALA A 247 -7.43 -15.74 -17.04
CA ALA A 247 -6.88 -16.66 -16.05
C ALA A 247 -5.90 -17.65 -16.71
N LYS A 248 -6.23 -18.20 -17.88
CA LYS A 248 -5.32 -19.06 -18.64
C LYS A 248 -4.09 -18.30 -19.13
N ALA A 249 -4.25 -17.14 -19.75
CA ALA A 249 -3.10 -16.35 -20.26
C ALA A 249 -2.12 -15.95 -19.14
N MET A 250 -2.64 -15.63 -17.95
CA MET A 250 -1.88 -15.16 -16.79
C MET A 250 -1.54 -16.25 -15.76
N ALA A 251 -1.72 -17.53 -16.10
CA ALA A 251 -1.38 -18.63 -15.20
C ALA A 251 0.09 -18.55 -14.76
N LYS A 252 0.37 -18.77 -13.46
CA LYS A 252 1.73 -18.58 -12.91
C LYS A 252 2.74 -19.53 -13.54
N ARG A 253 2.36 -20.80 -13.69
CA ARG A 253 3.16 -21.82 -14.36
C ARG A 253 3.01 -21.66 -15.88
N PRO A 254 4.11 -21.55 -16.65
CA PRO A 254 4.04 -21.47 -18.11
C PRO A 254 3.26 -22.61 -18.78
N GLU A 255 3.26 -23.81 -18.19
CA GLU A 255 2.52 -24.99 -18.68
C GLU A 255 0.99 -24.81 -18.57
N GLY A 256 0.53 -23.95 -17.66
CA GLY A 256 -0.88 -23.61 -17.50
C GLY A 256 -1.38 -22.55 -18.49
N ARG A 257 -0.47 -21.94 -19.27
CA ARG A 257 -0.81 -20.87 -20.23
C ARG A 257 -1.23 -21.43 -21.59
N PHE A 258 -1.70 -20.53 -22.46
CA PHE A 258 -1.72 -20.81 -23.91
C PHE A 258 -0.30 -21.15 -24.38
N GLN A 259 -0.16 -22.13 -25.27
CA GLN A 259 1.14 -22.60 -25.72
C GLN A 259 1.66 -21.85 -26.96
N SER A 260 0.78 -21.13 -27.66
CA SER A 260 1.11 -20.20 -28.75
C SER A 260 0.26 -18.92 -28.68
N ALA A 261 0.74 -17.85 -29.32
CA ALA A 261 -0.02 -16.60 -29.43
C ALA A 261 -1.26 -16.80 -30.33
N HIS A 262 -1.17 -17.68 -31.33
CA HIS A 262 -2.32 -18.12 -32.12
C HIS A 262 -3.46 -18.72 -31.27
N GLU A 263 -3.15 -19.65 -30.37
CA GLU A 263 -4.15 -20.29 -29.48
C GLU A 263 -4.86 -19.23 -28.61
N PHE A 264 -4.11 -18.24 -28.14
CA PHE A 264 -4.66 -17.14 -27.36
C PHE A 264 -5.57 -16.24 -28.21
N ALA A 265 -5.19 -15.93 -29.45
CA ALA A 265 -5.99 -15.12 -30.37
C ALA A 265 -7.33 -15.81 -30.72
N ASP A 266 -7.31 -17.12 -30.94
CA ASP A 266 -8.51 -17.93 -31.17
C ASP A 266 -9.45 -17.94 -29.97
N ALA A 267 -8.92 -18.03 -28.76
CA ALA A 267 -9.72 -17.97 -27.54
C ALA A 267 -10.44 -16.62 -27.38
N ILE A 268 -9.74 -15.51 -27.65
CA ILE A 268 -10.32 -14.15 -27.64
C ILE A 268 -11.44 -14.04 -28.68
N ARG A 269 -11.20 -14.48 -29.92
CA ARG A 269 -12.22 -14.45 -30.99
C ARG A 269 -13.44 -15.29 -30.65
N THR A 270 -13.23 -16.51 -30.17
CA THR A 270 -14.30 -17.45 -29.79
C THR A 270 -15.20 -16.84 -28.72
N VAL A 271 -14.62 -16.26 -27.67
CA VAL A 271 -15.39 -15.60 -26.60
C VAL A 271 -16.10 -14.35 -27.10
N ALA A 272 -15.47 -13.56 -27.97
CA ALA A 272 -16.09 -12.38 -28.55
C ALA A 272 -17.31 -12.70 -29.43
N GLU A 273 -17.33 -13.87 -30.07
CA GLU A 273 -18.47 -14.40 -30.82
C GLU A 273 -19.60 -14.96 -29.92
N GLY A 274 -19.46 -14.90 -28.61
CA GLY A 274 -20.45 -15.39 -27.64
C GLY A 274 -20.42 -16.91 -27.41
N LYS A 275 -19.38 -17.60 -27.86
CA LYS A 275 -19.18 -19.04 -27.61
C LYS A 275 -18.46 -19.25 -26.26
N THR A 276 -18.81 -20.33 -25.57
CA THR A 276 -18.20 -20.66 -24.27
C THR A 276 -16.79 -21.23 -24.46
N PHE A 277 -15.79 -20.60 -23.85
CA PHE A 277 -14.48 -21.20 -23.63
C PHE A 277 -14.56 -22.15 -22.42
N PRO A 278 -13.97 -23.35 -22.45
CA PRO A 278 -14.03 -24.29 -21.33
C PRO A 278 -13.40 -23.67 -20.07
N ASP A 279 -14.20 -23.54 -19.02
CA ASP A 279 -13.76 -23.11 -17.71
C ASP A 279 -13.27 -24.34 -16.91
N PRO A 280 -12.01 -24.37 -16.43
CA PRO A 280 -11.53 -25.47 -15.59
C PRO A 280 -12.21 -25.56 -14.22
N ASP A 281 -12.88 -24.50 -13.75
CA ASP A 281 -13.58 -24.43 -12.45
C ASP A 281 -15.11 -24.50 -12.54
N ALA A 282 -15.67 -24.78 -13.73
CA ALA A 282 -17.11 -24.94 -13.88
C ALA A 282 -17.61 -26.22 -13.17
N THR A 283 -18.01 -26.06 -11.90
CA THR A 283 -18.88 -27.01 -11.20
C THR A 283 -20.19 -27.09 -11.98
N VAL A 284 -20.43 -28.25 -12.59
CA VAL A 284 -21.67 -28.58 -13.30
C VAL A 284 -22.81 -28.61 -12.28
N ILE A 285 -23.52 -27.49 -12.11
CA ILE A 285 -24.87 -27.51 -11.56
C ILE A 285 -25.79 -27.81 -12.75
N ALA A 286 -26.18 -29.08 -12.88
CA ALA A 286 -27.29 -29.46 -13.73
C ALA A 286 -28.59 -28.92 -13.09
N GLY A 287 -28.90 -27.65 -13.36
CA GLY A 287 -30.19 -27.04 -13.10
C GLY A 287 -31.10 -27.32 -14.28
N ALA A 288 -32.00 -28.28 -14.12
CA ALA A 288 -33.18 -28.42 -14.95
C ALA A 288 -34.00 -27.12 -14.89
N ASP A 289 -34.07 -26.39 -16.00
CA ASP A 289 -35.31 -25.83 -16.54
C ASP A 289 -35.05 -25.01 -17.80
N SER A 290 -35.32 -25.64 -18.94
CA SER A 290 -35.81 -25.00 -20.16
C SER A 290 -36.28 -26.11 -21.11
N ALA A 291 -37.40 -26.73 -20.76
CA ALA A 291 -38.13 -27.59 -21.67
C ALA A 291 -38.70 -26.73 -22.82
N ARG A 292 -38.03 -26.75 -23.96
CA ARG A 292 -38.65 -26.42 -25.24
C ARG A 292 -39.56 -27.57 -25.65
N ILE A 293 -40.84 -27.23 -25.76
CA ILE A 293 -41.87 -28.01 -26.46
C ILE A 293 -41.34 -28.37 -27.85
N THR A 294 -41.10 -29.66 -28.10
CA THR A 294 -41.42 -30.29 -29.40
C THR A 294 -41.63 -31.79 -29.20
N ARG A 295 -42.78 -32.22 -29.70
CA ARG A 295 -43.35 -33.57 -29.77
C ARG A 295 -42.43 -34.51 -30.57
N GLY A 296 -42.17 -35.71 -30.05
CA GLY A 296 -41.41 -36.75 -30.74
C GLY A 296 -41.32 -38.05 -29.94
N GLU A 297 -42.32 -38.89 -30.14
CA GLU A 297 -42.43 -40.31 -29.74
C GLU A 297 -41.20 -41.15 -30.16
N GLU A 298 -40.70 -41.98 -29.24
CA GLU A 298 -40.67 -43.46 -29.29
C GLU A 298 -39.43 -44.06 -28.59
N ALA A 299 -39.73 -44.94 -27.64
CA ALA A 299 -38.79 -45.80 -26.94
C ALA A 299 -38.70 -47.17 -27.63
N LYS A 300 -37.49 -47.74 -27.76
CA LYS A 300 -37.26 -49.20 -27.89
C LYS A 300 -35.97 -49.64 -27.18
N THR A 301 -36.19 -50.21 -26.00
CA THR A 301 -35.68 -51.47 -25.39
C THR A 301 -34.52 -52.25 -26.04
N MET A 302 -33.55 -52.67 -25.21
CA MET A 302 -33.04 -54.04 -24.93
C MET A 302 -31.69 -53.94 -24.18
N ALA A 303 -31.55 -54.29 -22.89
CA ALA A 303 -31.26 -55.63 -22.32
C ALA A 303 -30.23 -56.43 -23.17
N ASP A 304 -29.10 -56.91 -22.66
CA ASP A 304 -28.94 -57.76 -21.47
C ASP A 304 -27.43 -58.06 -21.18
N ARG A 305 -27.16 -58.58 -19.97
CA ARG A 305 -25.99 -59.39 -19.51
C ARG A 305 -24.83 -58.75 -18.72
N ALA A 306 -24.97 -58.87 -17.39
CA ALA A 306 -23.90 -59.27 -16.45
C ALA A 306 -23.59 -60.80 -16.59
N PRO A 307 -22.63 -61.47 -15.89
CA PRO A 307 -22.01 -61.09 -14.61
C PRO A 307 -20.52 -61.47 -14.35
N ALA A 308 -20.01 -60.89 -13.25
CA ALA A 308 -19.10 -61.41 -12.19
C ALA A 308 -17.97 -62.42 -12.48
N LEU A 309 -16.77 -62.15 -11.94
CA LEU A 309 -16.15 -62.87 -10.79
C LEU A 309 -14.62 -62.62 -10.67
N THR A 310 -14.22 -62.14 -9.48
CA THR A 310 -13.08 -62.53 -8.61
C THR A 310 -11.65 -62.84 -9.12
N VAL A 311 -10.73 -62.39 -8.27
CA VAL A 311 -9.26 -62.55 -8.17
C VAL A 311 -8.79 -64.01 -8.09
N PRO A 312 -7.54 -64.31 -8.50
CA PRO A 312 -6.56 -64.79 -7.51
C PRO A 312 -5.14 -64.22 -7.68
N ALA A 313 -4.36 -64.30 -6.59
CA ALA A 313 -2.95 -63.96 -6.45
C ALA A 313 -2.06 -65.23 -6.40
N GLN A 314 -0.74 -65.05 -6.61
CA GLN A 314 0.46 -65.78 -6.09
C GLN A 314 1.57 -65.78 -7.16
N ALA A 315 2.89 -65.83 -6.92
CA ALA A 315 3.83 -65.81 -5.78
C ALA A 315 5.22 -65.49 -6.44
N GLY A 316 6.25 -64.93 -5.79
CA GLY A 316 7.05 -65.54 -4.73
C GLY A 316 8.54 -65.13 -4.81
N GLY A 317 9.17 -64.91 -3.64
CA GLY A 317 10.61 -65.00 -3.34
C GLY A 317 11.45 -63.72 -3.52
N GLY A 318 12.29 -63.24 -2.60
CA GLY A 318 12.86 -63.81 -1.38
C GLY A 318 14.40 -63.81 -1.47
N SER A 319 15.07 -62.85 -0.81
CA SER A 319 16.32 -63.04 -0.03
C SER A 319 16.96 -61.69 0.34
N ALA A 320 17.55 -61.66 1.53
CA ALA A 320 18.24 -60.54 2.14
C ALA A 320 19.76 -60.77 2.20
N ARG A 321 20.49 -59.65 2.36
CA ARG A 321 21.74 -59.47 3.11
C ARG A 321 23.07 -59.89 2.44
N GLN A 322 23.96 -58.91 2.22
CA GLN A 322 25.37 -58.95 2.67
C GLN A 322 26.14 -57.65 2.33
N GLU A 323 26.68 -57.01 3.37
CA GLU A 323 27.98 -56.30 3.34
C GLU A 323 29.10 -57.35 3.49
N PRO A 324 30.33 -57.12 2.99
CA PRO A 324 31.36 -56.56 3.90
C PRO A 324 32.49 -55.71 3.25
N ALA A 325 32.97 -54.75 4.07
CA ALA A 325 34.34 -54.42 4.49
C ALA A 325 35.60 -54.60 3.59
N ASP A 326 36.36 -53.49 3.56
CA ASP A 326 37.80 -53.30 3.82
C ASP A 326 38.93 -53.68 2.83
N ALA A 327 39.79 -52.67 2.61
CA ALA A 327 41.26 -52.66 2.86
C ALA A 327 42.18 -52.19 1.71
N ASP A 328 42.62 -50.93 1.85
CA ASP A 328 44.02 -50.52 2.14
C ASP A 328 45.12 -50.54 1.05
N SER A 329 45.65 -49.35 0.72
CA SER A 329 47.10 -48.98 0.68
C SER A 329 47.30 -47.58 0.03
N ARG A 330 47.69 -46.53 0.80
CA ARG A 330 49.07 -46.02 1.09
C ARG A 330 49.65 -45.17 -0.08
N VAL A 331 50.21 -43.94 0.06
CA VAL A 331 51.11 -43.31 1.06
C VAL A 331 51.27 -41.77 0.84
N SER A 332 51.47 -41.05 1.96
CA SER A 332 52.23 -39.78 2.23
C SER A 332 51.83 -38.44 1.57
N ALA A 333 51.37 -37.40 2.32
CA ALA A 333 52.00 -36.58 3.39
C ALA A 333 53.08 -35.61 2.86
N ARG A 334 53.10 -34.29 3.17
CA ARG A 334 53.30 -33.57 4.45
C ARG A 334 53.02 -32.07 4.16
N GLY A 335 52.79 -31.15 5.10
CA GLY A 335 53.06 -31.10 6.53
C GLY A 335 52.70 -29.70 7.06
N ARG A 336 52.69 -29.56 8.38
CA ARG A 336 51.89 -28.62 9.18
C ARG A 336 52.80 -27.92 10.21
N LYS A 337 52.34 -26.76 10.69
CA LYS A 337 52.53 -26.12 12.02
C LYS A 337 53.66 -25.07 12.21
N SER A 338 53.21 -24.03 12.93
CA SER A 338 53.84 -22.92 13.68
C SER A 338 54.71 -23.40 14.88
N PRO A 339 55.23 -22.58 15.85
CA PRO A 339 55.07 -21.13 16.17
C PRO A 339 56.29 -20.33 16.74
N ALA A 340 56.06 -19.02 16.98
CA ALA A 340 56.50 -18.11 18.08
C ALA A 340 57.98 -17.70 18.35
N LEU A 341 58.24 -16.36 18.37
CA LEU A 341 58.79 -15.46 19.45
C LEU A 341 59.24 -14.12 18.78
N ALA A 342 58.69 -12.93 19.08
CA ALA A 342 58.90 -12.00 20.20
C ALA A 342 59.99 -10.90 19.98
N LEU A 343 59.62 -9.66 20.38
CA LEU A 343 60.40 -8.43 20.63
C LEU A 343 60.90 -7.56 19.45
N ALA A 344 60.19 -6.45 19.20
CA ALA A 344 60.66 -5.06 19.45
C ALA A 344 59.71 -4.02 18.79
N ALA A 345 59.12 -3.14 19.60
CA ALA A 345 58.80 -1.72 19.34
C ALA A 345 57.57 -1.26 20.15
N VAL A 346 57.78 -1.07 21.45
CA VAL A 346 56.94 -0.23 22.33
C VAL A 346 57.65 1.11 22.43
N ALA A 347 57.17 2.10 21.68
CA ALA A 347 57.36 3.54 21.89
C ALA A 347 56.56 4.26 20.81
N VAL A 348 55.51 5.02 21.17
CA VAL A 348 55.05 6.29 20.54
C VAL A 348 53.60 6.66 20.87
N ILE A 349 52.71 5.78 21.36
CA ILE A 349 51.32 6.19 21.71
C ILE A 349 51.04 6.06 23.22
N ALA A 350 51.98 6.58 24.03
CA ALA A 350 51.80 6.80 25.47
C ALA A 350 52.12 8.26 25.89
N ILE A 351 52.28 9.17 24.92
CA ILE A 351 52.57 10.60 25.13
C ILE A 351 51.52 11.42 24.40
N ALA A 352 50.30 11.43 24.93
CA ALA A 352 49.26 12.41 24.57
C ALA A 352 48.19 12.59 25.67
N ILE A 353 48.17 11.74 26.71
CA ILE A 353 47.24 11.82 27.84
C ILE A 353 47.93 12.42 29.10
N GLY A 354 49.21 12.83 29.01
CA GLY A 354 50.03 13.20 30.18
C GLY A 354 50.37 14.68 30.39
N VAL A 355 49.81 15.64 29.64
CA VAL A 355 50.25 17.07 29.71
C VAL A 355 49.13 18.09 30.04
N ALA A 356 47.86 17.69 30.21
CA ALA A 356 46.77 18.67 30.47
C ALA A 356 46.25 18.72 31.92
N SER A 357 46.82 17.95 32.85
CA SER A 357 46.30 17.82 34.23
C SER A 357 47.22 18.35 35.34
N TYR A 358 48.15 19.27 35.03
CA TYR A 358 48.95 19.92 36.07
C TYR A 358 49.34 21.36 35.73
N PHE A 359 48.36 22.22 35.43
CA PHE A 359 48.48 23.65 35.73
C PHE A 359 47.12 24.18 36.22
N MET A 360 46.97 24.06 37.54
CA MET A 360 46.43 25.09 38.44
C MET A 360 45.02 25.64 38.20
N LEU A 361 44.07 25.09 38.96
CA LEU A 361 43.12 25.89 39.75
C LEU A 361 43.82 26.37 41.06
N PRO A 362 43.23 27.21 41.93
CA PRO A 362 42.15 28.20 41.73
C PRO A 362 42.43 29.55 42.45
N TRP A 363 41.65 30.60 42.17
CA TRP A 363 41.22 31.54 43.22
C TRP A 363 39.89 32.21 42.90
N SER A 364 39.09 32.37 43.96
CA SER A 364 37.82 33.10 44.01
C SER A 364 38.06 34.61 44.10
N GLN A 365 37.08 35.40 43.66
CA GLN A 365 36.52 36.47 44.50
C GLN A 365 35.25 37.09 43.88
N SER A 366 34.31 37.30 44.80
CA SER A 366 33.12 38.14 44.77
C SER A 366 33.37 39.58 44.32
N GLY A 367 32.39 40.21 43.67
CA GLY A 367 32.41 41.65 43.43
C GLY A 367 31.18 42.19 42.71
N SER A 368 30.38 42.94 43.47
CA SER A 368 29.16 43.69 43.11
C SER A 368 29.37 44.86 42.14
N ALA A 369 28.25 45.33 41.58
CA ALA A 369 28.06 46.46 40.66
C ALA A 369 28.78 47.79 41.00
N PRO A 370 28.80 48.72 40.03
CA PRO A 370 28.51 50.11 40.36
C PRO A 370 27.43 50.75 39.45
N VAL A 371 26.90 51.86 39.98
CA VAL A 371 25.75 52.64 39.51
C VAL A 371 26.24 54.04 39.06
N ALA A 372 25.52 54.60 38.09
CA ALA A 372 25.24 56.04 37.82
C ALA A 372 26.30 56.97 37.18
N GLY A 373 25.82 57.73 36.19
CA GLY A 373 26.46 58.91 35.60
C GLY A 373 25.64 59.56 34.46
N SER A 374 24.64 60.35 34.85
CA SER A 374 23.69 61.22 34.12
C SER A 374 24.09 61.93 32.81
N GLY A 375 23.11 62.03 31.89
CA GLY A 375 22.98 63.08 30.87
C GLY A 375 21.59 63.05 30.18
N ALA A 376 20.80 64.11 30.30
CA ALA A 376 19.45 64.30 29.72
C ALA A 376 19.48 65.33 28.55
N PRO A 377 18.37 65.71 27.88
CA PRO A 377 17.09 65.06 27.56
C PRO A 377 16.75 65.12 26.03
N GLY A 378 15.78 64.32 25.53
CA GLY A 378 15.17 64.62 24.23
C GLY A 378 14.32 63.54 23.57
N ALA A 379 13.02 63.87 23.43
CA ALA A 379 12.05 63.41 22.44
C ALA A 379 11.42 62.00 22.56
N ALA A 380 10.09 62.06 22.75
CA ALA A 380 9.08 61.02 22.72
C ALA A 380 9.27 59.91 21.67
N GLY A 381 9.23 58.66 22.15
CA GLY A 381 9.07 57.45 21.35
C GLY A 381 8.17 56.46 22.10
N VAL A 382 7.17 55.97 21.39
CA VAL A 382 6.09 55.02 21.77
C VAL A 382 6.60 53.84 22.62
N PRO A 383 5.84 53.35 23.64
CA PRO A 383 6.25 52.18 24.42
C PRO A 383 6.34 50.93 23.53
N PRO A 384 7.35 50.05 23.70
CA PRO A 384 7.38 48.77 23.01
C PRO A 384 6.19 47.92 23.47
N PRO A 385 5.58 47.14 22.56
CA PRO A 385 4.48 46.27 22.94
C PRO A 385 4.98 45.24 23.97
N ALA A 386 4.14 44.96 24.96
CA ALA A 386 4.35 43.88 25.91
C ALA A 386 4.76 42.59 25.18
N PRO A 387 5.66 41.75 25.76
CA PRO A 387 5.97 40.47 25.16
C PRO A 387 4.66 39.69 25.01
N ALA A 388 4.32 39.41 23.74
CA ALA A 388 3.15 38.63 23.41
C ALA A 388 3.22 37.30 24.20
N PRO A 389 2.10 36.80 24.74
CA PRO A 389 2.07 35.47 25.33
C PRO A 389 2.64 34.51 24.29
N ALA A 390 3.59 33.66 24.74
CA ALA A 390 4.26 32.67 23.92
C ALA A 390 3.25 32.08 22.94
N ALA A 391 3.49 32.32 21.65
CA ALA A 391 2.64 31.84 20.59
C ALA A 391 2.38 30.36 20.85
N THR A 392 1.12 30.04 21.17
CA THR A 392 0.61 28.68 21.17
C THR A 392 1.03 28.10 19.84
N ALA A 393 1.93 27.12 19.88
CA ALA A 393 2.39 26.40 18.70
C ALA A 393 1.14 25.91 17.97
N GLN A 394 0.79 26.61 16.88
CA GLN A 394 -0.26 26.17 15.99
C GLN A 394 0.18 24.78 15.51
N SER A 395 -0.61 23.77 15.85
CA SER A 395 -0.36 22.39 15.46
C SER A 395 -0.33 22.33 13.94
N GLU A 396 0.84 22.05 13.36
CA GLU A 396 0.92 21.74 11.94
C GLU A 396 -0.04 20.57 11.65
N PRO A 397 -0.96 20.70 10.68
CA PRO A 397 -1.96 19.67 10.41
C PRO A 397 -1.29 18.35 10.01
N GLY A 398 -1.43 17.33 10.84
CA GLY A 398 -0.83 16.01 10.64
C GLY A 398 0.43 15.73 11.46
N ILE A 399 0.79 16.59 12.42
CA ILE A 399 1.81 16.33 13.43
C ILE A 399 1.15 16.27 14.82
N MET A 400 1.48 15.24 15.60
CA MET A 400 0.96 15.04 16.96
C MET A 400 2.11 14.90 17.95
N ILE A 401 1.94 15.44 19.16
CA ILE A 401 2.91 15.25 20.24
C ILE A 401 2.57 13.95 20.97
N ILE A 402 3.48 12.98 20.90
CA ILE A 402 3.30 11.65 21.50
C ILE A 402 4.39 11.43 22.54
N SER A 403 4.04 10.82 23.66
CA SER A 403 4.97 10.35 24.69
C SER A 403 5.00 8.83 24.72
N ALA A 404 6.19 8.24 24.84
CA ALA A 404 6.35 6.80 24.95
C ALA A 404 7.54 6.42 25.83
N VAL A 405 7.53 5.16 26.28
CA VAL A 405 8.61 4.55 27.07
C VAL A 405 9.28 3.48 26.22
N GLY A 406 10.57 3.66 25.93
CA GLY A 406 11.41 2.61 25.36
C GLY A 406 11.95 1.68 26.44
N LEU A 407 12.06 0.40 26.11
CA LEU A 407 12.53 -0.65 26.99
C LEU A 407 13.69 -1.42 26.37
N ALA A 408 14.64 -1.85 27.19
CA ALA A 408 15.68 -2.80 26.80
C ALA A 408 16.08 -3.65 28.00
N ASP A 409 16.33 -4.95 27.77
CA ASP A 409 16.80 -5.85 28.82
C ASP A 409 18.34 -5.85 28.88
N PRO A 410 18.96 -5.25 29.91
CA PRO A 410 20.41 -5.16 30.02
C PRO A 410 21.10 -6.52 30.19
N SER A 411 20.36 -7.60 30.47
CA SER A 411 20.90 -8.95 30.60
C SER A 411 21.18 -9.64 29.25
N ASP A 412 20.72 -9.06 28.13
CA ASP A 412 20.95 -9.61 26.79
C ASP A 412 22.46 -9.73 26.52
N GLN A 413 22.88 -10.91 26.03
CA GLN A 413 24.27 -11.24 25.76
C GLN A 413 24.90 -10.24 24.77
N LYS A 414 24.12 -9.67 23.85
CA LYS A 414 24.63 -8.69 22.86
C LYS A 414 25.21 -7.41 23.49
N TYR A 415 24.81 -7.07 24.72
CA TYR A 415 25.29 -5.87 25.41
C TYR A 415 26.56 -6.11 26.25
N GLN A 416 26.97 -7.37 26.44
CA GLN A 416 28.19 -7.68 27.18
C GLN A 416 29.44 -7.18 26.44
N SER A 417 29.41 -7.19 25.11
CA SER A 417 30.48 -6.74 24.23
C SER A 417 30.44 -5.24 23.90
N ASP A 418 29.25 -4.61 23.92
CA ASP A 418 29.07 -3.21 23.58
C ASP A 418 27.95 -2.56 24.41
N LYS A 419 28.33 -1.72 25.39
CA LYS A 419 27.39 -0.97 26.23
C LYS A 419 26.72 0.20 25.49
N ALA A 420 27.32 0.72 24.42
CA ALA A 420 26.71 1.78 23.62
C ALA A 420 25.50 1.26 22.84
N LEU A 421 25.53 -0.02 22.44
CA LEU A 421 24.42 -0.69 21.78
C LEU A 421 23.15 -0.71 22.64
N LEU A 422 23.27 -0.90 23.96
CA LEU A 422 22.12 -0.87 24.88
C LEU A 422 21.39 0.47 24.84
N SER A 423 22.14 1.57 24.88
CA SER A 423 21.57 2.92 24.82
C SER A 423 21.01 3.27 23.43
N ALA A 424 21.56 2.70 22.37
CA ALA A 424 21.04 2.86 21.02
C ALA A 424 19.73 2.10 20.82
N ASP A 425 19.70 0.81 21.20
CA ASP A 425 18.51 -0.05 21.09
C ASP A 425 17.37 0.45 21.97
N LEU A 426 17.66 0.92 23.19
CA LEU A 426 16.67 1.52 24.08
C LEU A 426 15.97 2.75 23.45
N ARG A 427 16.75 3.63 22.82
CA ARG A 427 16.20 4.80 22.11
C ARG A 427 15.46 4.39 20.84
N ALA A 428 15.96 3.40 20.11
CA ALA A 428 15.29 2.87 18.92
C ALA A 428 13.93 2.25 19.27
N ASP A 429 13.83 1.52 20.38
CA ASP A 429 12.55 1.02 20.89
C ASP A 429 11.61 2.17 21.25
N SER A 430 12.08 3.19 21.97
CA SER A 430 11.27 4.37 22.31
C SER A 430 10.68 5.07 21.07
N ARG A 431 11.47 5.22 20.01
CA ARG A 431 10.99 5.77 18.72
C ARG A 431 9.96 4.85 18.06
N SER A 432 10.19 3.54 18.11
CA SER A 432 9.23 2.55 17.63
C SER A 432 7.91 2.66 18.38
N GLN A 433 7.95 2.93 19.69
CA GLN A 433 6.75 3.16 20.50
C GLN A 433 5.96 4.39 20.12
N LEU A 434 6.65 5.49 19.83
CA LEU A 434 6.00 6.71 19.35
C LEU A 434 5.20 6.44 18.06
N VAL A 435 5.77 5.66 17.14
CA VAL A 435 5.11 5.29 15.88
C VAL A 435 4.02 4.24 16.10
N GLU A 436 4.21 3.27 16.98
CA GLU A 436 3.18 2.28 17.36
C GLU A 436 1.92 2.94 17.95
N LYS A 437 2.10 3.96 18.80
CA LYS A 437 0.98 4.76 19.32
C LYS A 437 0.28 5.57 18.22
N ALA A 438 1.05 6.16 17.30
CA ALA A 438 0.50 6.84 16.13
C ALA A 438 -0.29 5.89 15.23
N ILE A 439 0.19 4.66 15.04
CA ILE A 439 -0.53 3.61 14.31
C ILE A 439 -1.86 3.29 15.01
N GLY A 440 -1.90 3.30 16.35
CA GLY A 440 -3.12 3.10 17.15
C GLY A 440 -4.24 4.10 16.91
N LEU A 441 -3.95 5.28 16.34
CA LEU A 441 -4.97 6.23 15.88
C LEU A 441 -5.79 5.66 14.72
N TYR A 442 -5.17 4.77 13.96
CA TYR A 442 -5.68 4.20 12.72
C TYR A 442 -5.84 2.69 12.80
N LEU A 443 -5.53 2.01 13.91
CA LEU A 443 -5.63 0.55 14.06
C LEU A 443 -6.23 0.17 15.40
N ASP A 444 -7.25 -0.68 15.39
CA ASP A 444 -7.73 -1.34 16.59
C ASP A 444 -6.66 -2.28 17.16
N ARG A 445 -6.73 -2.49 18.47
CA ARG A 445 -5.72 -3.26 19.20
C ARG A 445 -5.59 -4.71 18.73
N ALA A 446 -6.69 -5.36 18.36
CA ALA A 446 -6.65 -6.77 17.96
C ALA A 446 -5.98 -6.91 16.58
N SER A 447 -6.31 -6.03 15.64
CA SER A 447 -5.71 -6.01 14.31
C SER A 447 -4.24 -5.59 14.36
N PHE A 448 -3.90 -4.62 15.21
CA PHE A 448 -2.51 -4.28 15.50
C PHE A 448 -1.72 -5.50 15.99
N ALA A 449 -2.27 -6.24 16.95
CA ALA A 449 -1.60 -7.40 17.52
C ALA A 449 -1.41 -8.55 16.52
N ARG A 450 -2.41 -8.83 15.66
CA ARG A 450 -2.30 -9.88 14.62
C ARG A 450 -1.24 -9.56 13.57
N ASN A 451 -1.09 -8.28 13.23
CA ASN A 451 -0.21 -7.83 12.14
C ASN A 451 1.11 -7.23 12.64
N TYR A 452 1.46 -7.44 13.91
CA TYR A 452 2.57 -6.74 14.54
C TYR A 452 3.90 -6.96 13.84
N ASP A 453 4.21 -8.18 13.39
CA ASP A 453 5.49 -8.47 12.73
C ASP A 453 5.63 -7.74 11.39
N LEU A 454 4.54 -7.66 10.61
CA LEU A 454 4.50 -6.89 9.37
C LEU A 454 4.66 -5.39 9.63
N LEU A 455 3.91 -4.85 10.60
CA LEU A 455 4.00 -3.45 11.00
C LEU A 455 5.40 -3.11 11.52
N ARG A 456 6.02 -4.04 12.26
CA ARG A 456 7.40 -3.90 12.73
C ARG A 456 8.36 -3.79 11.56
N ASP A 457 8.30 -4.71 10.61
CA ASP A 457 9.28 -4.78 9.52
C ASP A 457 9.13 -3.60 8.54
N LYS A 458 7.92 -3.09 8.34
CA LYS A 458 7.62 -2.00 7.39
C LYS A 458 7.67 -0.60 8.00
N LEU A 459 7.13 -0.41 9.21
CA LEU A 459 6.92 0.90 9.83
C LEU A 459 7.82 1.12 11.04
N LEU A 460 7.79 0.21 12.02
CA LEU A 460 8.49 0.42 13.29
C LEU A 460 10.02 0.38 13.12
N SER A 461 10.52 -0.48 12.22
CA SER A 461 11.94 -0.56 11.84
C SER A 461 12.49 0.75 11.25
N ARG A 462 11.60 1.59 10.70
CA ARG A 462 11.91 2.90 10.11
C ARG A 462 11.33 4.04 10.94
N SER A 463 11.06 3.82 12.23
CA SER A 463 10.36 4.78 13.09
C SER A 463 10.91 6.20 13.06
N ALA A 464 12.24 6.35 12.89
CA ALA A 464 12.90 7.65 12.78
C ALA A 464 12.38 8.52 11.62
N SER A 465 11.94 7.96 10.49
CA SER A 465 11.44 8.75 9.35
C SER A 465 10.12 9.46 9.66
N TYR A 466 9.35 8.95 10.63
CA TYR A 466 8.06 9.48 11.02
C TYR A 466 8.14 10.48 12.17
N ILE A 467 9.32 10.66 12.77
CA ILE A 467 9.53 11.63 13.86
C ILE A 467 10.01 12.94 13.23
N ALA A 468 9.21 14.01 13.37
CA ALA A 468 9.59 15.34 12.91
C ALA A 468 10.70 15.94 13.79
N ARG A 469 10.53 15.85 15.11
CA ARG A 469 11.52 16.26 16.10
C ARG A 469 11.27 15.62 17.46
N VAL A 470 12.34 15.33 18.19
CA VAL A 470 12.26 14.93 19.60
C VAL A 470 12.18 16.20 20.45
N LEU A 471 11.17 16.30 21.31
CA LEU A 471 10.94 17.46 22.19
C LEU A 471 11.64 17.28 23.54
N GLN A 472 11.58 16.06 24.06
CA GLN A 472 12.20 15.69 25.33
C GLN A 472 12.60 14.22 25.27
N GLU A 473 13.81 13.90 25.72
CA GLU A 473 14.28 12.53 25.90
C GLU A 473 14.90 12.44 27.29
N GLY A 474 14.42 11.51 28.10
CA GLY A 474 14.95 11.27 29.44
C GLY A 474 16.29 10.55 29.40
N GLU A 475 16.98 10.52 30.54
CA GLU A 475 18.17 9.69 30.69
C GLU A 475 17.78 8.22 30.85
N PRO A 476 18.53 7.27 30.25
CA PRO A 476 18.35 5.84 30.49
C PRO A 476 18.47 5.49 31.98
N GLN A 477 17.46 4.83 32.54
CA GLN A 477 17.44 4.43 33.95
C GLN A 477 17.14 2.93 34.08
N LEU A 478 17.85 2.26 34.98
CA LEU A 478 17.55 0.88 35.35
C LEU A 478 16.37 0.85 36.33
N GLY A 479 15.26 0.25 35.90
CA GLY A 479 14.08 0.07 36.73
C GLY A 479 14.27 -1.04 37.77
N LYS A 480 13.42 -1.03 38.81
CA LYS A 480 13.36 -2.12 39.81
C LYS A 480 12.82 -3.44 39.22
N ASP A 481 12.26 -3.38 38.03
CA ASP A 481 11.83 -4.51 37.21
C ASP A 481 12.99 -5.21 36.48
N GLY A 482 14.20 -4.63 36.53
CA GLY A 482 15.40 -5.15 35.88
C GLY A 482 15.59 -4.69 34.43
N LEU A 483 14.67 -3.87 33.89
CA LEU A 483 14.77 -3.34 32.53
C LEU A 483 15.36 -1.94 32.53
N MET A 484 16.02 -1.56 31.43
CA MET A 484 16.36 -0.18 31.14
C MET A 484 15.15 0.53 30.54
N HIS A 485 14.90 1.75 31.01
CA HIS A 485 13.77 2.60 30.59
C HIS A 485 14.30 3.92 30.05
N VAL A 486 13.66 4.42 28.99
CA VAL A 486 13.81 5.80 28.55
C VAL A 486 12.44 6.36 28.18
N THR A 487 12.11 7.56 28.66
CA THR A 487 10.89 8.24 28.25
C THR A 487 11.22 9.25 27.16
N THR A 488 10.54 9.17 26.02
CA THR A 488 10.71 10.12 24.91
C THR A 488 9.37 10.78 24.60
N ARG A 489 9.39 12.09 24.43
CA ARG A 489 8.28 12.91 23.94
C ARG A 489 8.70 13.55 22.63
N ALA A 490 7.94 13.34 21.57
CA ALA A 490 8.31 13.78 20.23
C ALA A 490 7.09 14.25 19.42
N ALA A 491 7.36 15.09 18.43
CA ALA A 491 6.41 15.44 17.40
C ALA A 491 6.46 14.38 16.28
N VAL A 492 5.36 13.67 16.06
CA VAL A 492 5.24 12.53 15.14
C VAL A 492 4.34 12.91 13.97
N LYS A 493 4.78 12.61 12.74
CA LYS A 493 4.09 12.89 11.48
C LYS A 493 3.00 11.84 11.22
N VAL A 494 1.89 11.93 11.95
CA VAL A 494 0.79 10.95 11.92
C VAL A 494 0.18 10.76 10.53
N ARG A 495 0.14 11.81 9.69
CA ARG A 495 -0.29 11.69 8.29
C ARG A 495 0.65 10.86 7.41
N GLU A 496 1.96 10.91 7.65
CA GLU A 496 2.91 10.07 6.92
C GLU A 496 2.82 8.61 7.36
N VAL A 497 2.55 8.38 8.66
CA VAL A 497 2.25 7.05 9.19
C VAL A 497 0.99 6.49 8.51
N GLN A 498 -0.10 7.26 8.46
CA GLN A 498 -1.33 6.90 7.74
C GLN A 498 -1.07 6.63 6.26
N LYS A 499 -0.31 7.49 5.57
CA LYS A 499 0.04 7.31 4.16
C LYS A 499 0.82 6.01 3.93
N SER A 500 1.76 5.70 4.82
CA SER A 500 2.57 4.48 4.74
C SER A 500 1.73 3.23 5.04
N LEU A 501 0.79 3.32 5.98
CA LEU A 501 -0.21 2.28 6.27
C LEU A 501 -1.12 2.04 5.05
N ASN A 502 -1.56 3.12 4.38
CA ASN A 502 -2.35 3.08 3.16
C ASN A 502 -1.59 2.56 1.92
N GLN A 503 -0.26 2.40 2.01
CA GLN A 503 0.57 1.80 0.97
C GLN A 503 0.75 0.28 1.13
N MET A 504 0.17 -0.33 2.19
CA MET A 504 0.17 -1.78 2.45
C MET A 504 -0.86 -2.54 1.58
N SER A 505 -0.77 -3.87 1.47
CA SER A 505 -1.45 -4.67 0.44
C SER A 505 -2.99 -4.65 0.56
N ARG A 506 -3.71 -5.08 -0.49
CA ARG A 506 -5.18 -4.97 -0.58
C ARG A 506 -5.90 -5.90 0.41
N ASP A 507 -5.36 -7.09 0.67
CA ASP A 507 -5.93 -8.06 1.61
C ASP A 507 -5.73 -7.62 3.07
N GLU A 508 -4.57 -7.04 3.38
CA GLU A 508 -4.27 -6.40 4.67
C GLU A 508 -5.19 -5.18 4.93
N ARG A 509 -5.62 -4.49 3.88
CA ARG A 509 -6.54 -3.32 3.92
C ARG A 509 -8.01 -3.70 4.04
N ILE A 510 -8.42 -4.88 3.58
CA ILE A 510 -9.79 -5.38 3.77
C ILE A 510 -10.00 -5.78 5.23
N GLU A 511 -9.00 -6.38 5.88
CA GLU A 511 -9.06 -6.70 7.31
C GLU A 511 -8.93 -5.46 8.21
N PHE A 512 -8.13 -4.47 7.79
CA PHE A 512 -8.01 -3.15 8.41
C PHE A 512 -9.34 -2.39 8.47
N ILE A 513 -10.10 -2.38 7.37
CA ILE A 513 -11.39 -1.67 7.29
C ILE A 513 -12.49 -2.45 8.00
N ARG A 514 -12.42 -3.78 8.04
CA ARG A 514 -13.40 -4.61 8.74
C ARG A 514 -13.48 -4.35 10.26
N ASN A 515 -12.42 -3.79 10.87
CA ASN A 515 -12.31 -3.66 12.34
C ASN A 515 -12.01 -2.25 12.90
N ASN A 516 -11.62 -1.27 12.09
CA ASN A 516 -11.37 0.10 12.58
C ASN A 516 -12.61 0.98 12.79
N GLY A 517 -13.79 0.41 12.60
CA GLY A 517 -15.00 1.20 12.54
C GLY A 517 -15.08 1.83 11.16
N ASP A 518 -16.01 1.33 10.38
CA ASP A 518 -16.36 1.91 9.11
C ASP A 518 -16.74 3.40 9.31
N PRO A 519 -16.19 4.36 8.55
CA PRO A 519 -16.70 5.72 8.56
C PRO A 519 -18.21 5.67 8.36
N LYS A 520 -18.95 6.23 9.31
CA LYS A 520 -20.39 6.33 9.29
C LYS A 520 -20.74 7.46 8.34
N ILE A 521 -21.35 7.12 7.23
CA ILE A 521 -21.72 8.13 6.23
C ILE A 521 -23.23 8.26 6.22
N SER A 522 -23.73 9.47 6.47
CA SER A 522 -25.12 9.81 6.20
C SER A 522 -25.25 10.35 4.79
N VAL A 523 -26.36 9.99 4.14
CA VAL A 523 -26.65 10.38 2.77
C VAL A 523 -28.06 10.94 2.75
N ALA A 524 -28.21 12.17 2.25
CA ALA A 524 -29.50 12.78 2.01
C ALA A 524 -29.50 13.43 0.62
N ILE A 525 -30.44 13.02 -0.25
CA ILE A 525 -30.57 13.56 -1.60
C ILE A 525 -31.96 14.14 -1.77
N SER A 526 -32.05 15.44 -1.99
CA SER A 526 -33.31 16.16 -2.20
C SER A 526 -33.52 16.50 -3.67
N VAL A 527 -34.77 16.42 -4.12
CA VAL A 527 -35.18 16.71 -5.49
C VAL A 527 -36.23 17.80 -5.47
N LEU A 528 -36.01 18.83 -6.28
CA LEU A 528 -36.98 19.91 -6.51
C LEU A 528 -37.76 19.65 -7.80
N GLY A 529 -39.09 19.72 -7.68
CA GLY A 529 -40.00 19.69 -8.81
C GLY A 529 -40.08 21.03 -9.55
N GLU A 530 -40.93 21.09 -10.56
CA GLU A 530 -41.14 22.30 -11.38
C GLU A 530 -41.82 23.45 -10.62
N ASN A 531 -42.65 23.15 -9.61
CA ASN A 531 -43.36 24.15 -8.83
C ASN A 531 -42.51 24.62 -7.63
N PRO A 532 -42.11 25.91 -7.54
CA PRO A 532 -41.34 26.46 -6.43
C PRO A 532 -42.05 26.36 -5.07
N ASP A 533 -43.38 26.27 -5.07
CA ASP A 533 -44.20 26.20 -3.85
C ASP A 533 -44.30 24.79 -3.25
N VAL A 534 -43.80 23.77 -3.97
CA VAL A 534 -43.74 22.39 -3.47
C VAL A 534 -42.39 22.17 -2.78
N PRO A 535 -42.35 21.83 -1.48
CA PRO A 535 -41.11 21.64 -0.76
C PRO A 535 -40.30 20.46 -1.35
N ALA A 536 -38.98 20.60 -1.32
CA ALA A 536 -38.06 19.57 -1.81
C ALA A 536 -38.32 18.22 -1.12
N GLN A 537 -38.36 17.15 -1.91
CA GLN A 537 -38.62 15.80 -1.40
C GLN A 537 -37.36 14.96 -1.51
N ASN A 538 -37.11 14.10 -0.50
CA ASN A 538 -35.97 13.19 -0.53
C ASN A 538 -36.18 12.07 -1.55
N SER A 539 -35.15 11.78 -2.34
CA SER A 539 -35.14 10.70 -3.33
C SER A 539 -34.59 9.42 -2.71
N GLN A 540 -35.50 8.54 -2.28
CA GLN A 540 -35.12 7.25 -1.71
C GLN A 540 -34.33 6.38 -2.72
N VAL A 541 -34.65 6.49 -4.01
CA VAL A 541 -33.96 5.73 -5.07
C VAL A 541 -32.50 6.17 -5.19
N ALA A 542 -32.25 7.48 -5.28
CA ALA A 542 -30.89 8.02 -5.38
C ALA A 542 -30.08 7.75 -4.10
N GLU A 543 -30.70 7.95 -2.93
CA GLU A 543 -30.06 7.62 -1.66
C GLU A 543 -29.67 6.15 -1.57
N ASN A 544 -30.56 5.22 -1.95
CA ASN A 544 -30.28 3.79 -1.87
C ASN A 544 -29.11 3.37 -2.76
N LEU A 545 -28.98 3.96 -3.95
CA LEU A 545 -27.86 3.69 -4.86
C LEU A 545 -26.53 4.20 -4.31
N ILE A 546 -26.50 5.42 -3.80
CA ILE A 546 -25.30 5.98 -3.15
C ILE A 546 -24.95 5.17 -1.89
N LYS A 547 -25.96 4.81 -1.08
CA LYS A 547 -25.80 3.93 0.09
C LYS A 547 -25.24 2.56 -0.31
N ALA A 548 -25.70 1.97 -1.41
CA ALA A 548 -25.19 0.70 -1.91
C ALA A 548 -23.73 0.79 -2.39
N ARG A 549 -23.37 1.88 -3.08
CA ARG A 549 -21.99 2.17 -3.49
C ARG A 549 -21.06 2.40 -2.31
N ILE A 550 -21.48 3.18 -1.33
CA ILE A 550 -20.69 3.41 -0.11
C ILE A 550 -20.54 2.12 0.70
N LYS A 551 -21.60 1.30 0.80
CA LYS A 551 -21.51 -0.05 1.39
C LYS A 551 -20.52 -0.95 0.63
N SER A 552 -20.42 -0.83 -0.69
CA SER A 552 -19.47 -1.63 -1.47
C SER A 552 -18.01 -1.25 -1.22
N PHE A 553 -17.73 -0.07 -0.67
CA PHE A 553 -16.41 0.31 -0.15
C PHE A 553 -16.08 -0.36 1.19
N GLY A 554 -17.05 -1.05 1.79
CA GLY A 554 -17.00 -1.62 3.12
C GLY A 554 -17.49 -0.67 4.21
N PHE A 555 -18.10 0.48 3.89
CA PHE A 555 -18.45 1.49 4.90
C PHE A 555 -19.86 1.34 5.50
N ARG A 556 -20.10 1.90 6.70
CA ARG A 556 -21.40 1.89 7.39
C ARG A 556 -22.23 3.08 6.94
N ILE A 557 -23.49 2.80 6.63
CA ILE A 557 -24.49 3.83 6.36
C ILE A 557 -25.18 4.20 7.66
N TRP A 558 -25.27 5.49 7.92
CA TRP A 558 -25.99 6.06 9.04
C TRP A 558 -27.25 6.78 8.53
N SER A 559 -28.37 6.60 9.21
CA SER A 559 -29.58 7.38 8.94
C SER A 559 -29.64 8.55 9.93
N ASP A 560 -29.34 9.75 9.45
CA ASP A 560 -29.74 10.97 10.15
C ASP A 560 -31.23 11.17 9.87
N ASP A 561 -32.12 10.63 10.70
CA ASP A 561 -33.53 11.01 10.63
C ASP A 561 -33.70 12.36 11.33
N PRO A 562 -34.02 13.46 10.61
CA PRO A 562 -34.15 14.79 11.20
C PRO A 562 -35.29 14.89 12.23
N LYS A 563 -36.18 13.88 12.33
CA LYS A 563 -37.27 13.83 13.31
C LYS A 563 -36.91 13.12 14.62
N ILE A 564 -35.76 12.45 14.69
CA ILE A 564 -35.31 11.74 15.89
C ILE A 564 -34.28 12.63 16.62
N PRO A 565 -34.54 13.03 17.88
CA PRO A 565 -33.57 13.79 18.65
C PRO A 565 -32.23 13.04 18.68
N VAL A 566 -31.15 13.72 18.29
CA VAL A 566 -29.80 13.18 18.36
C VAL A 566 -29.52 12.79 19.80
N ALA A 567 -29.60 11.50 20.11
CA ALA A 567 -29.12 11.00 21.39
C ALA A 567 -27.63 11.36 21.50
N GLN A 568 -27.24 12.01 22.58
CA GLN A 568 -25.86 12.45 22.86
C GLN A 568 -24.86 11.35 22.48
N GLY A 569 -24.07 11.58 21.42
CA GLY A 569 -22.92 10.74 21.05
C GLY A 569 -23.05 9.81 19.84
N LYS A 570 -24.11 9.88 19.01
CA LYS A 570 -24.20 9.10 17.75
C LYS A 570 -24.47 9.98 16.53
N SER A 571 -23.40 10.47 15.89
CA SER A 571 -23.46 11.18 14.60
C SER A 571 -22.68 10.43 13.52
N ALA A 572 -23.02 10.66 12.25
CA ALA A 572 -22.19 10.28 11.11
C ALA A 572 -20.85 11.03 11.14
N ASP A 573 -19.79 10.44 10.59
CA ASP A 573 -18.48 11.05 10.38
C ASP A 573 -18.50 11.98 9.16
N PHE A 574 -19.22 11.58 8.11
CA PHE A 574 -19.45 12.39 6.92
C PHE A 574 -20.94 12.48 6.58
N ALA A 575 -21.37 13.63 6.05
CA ALA A 575 -22.67 13.78 5.43
C ALA A 575 -22.53 14.12 3.95
N VAL A 576 -23.03 13.22 3.10
CA VAL A 576 -23.19 13.43 1.66
C VAL A 576 -24.57 14.04 1.43
N LEU A 577 -24.59 15.27 0.92
CA LEU A 577 -25.80 16.03 0.64
C LEU A 577 -25.88 16.30 -0.86
N GLY A 578 -27.02 15.99 -1.46
CA GLY A 578 -27.27 16.23 -2.88
C GLY A 578 -28.59 16.96 -3.09
N GLU A 579 -28.61 17.88 -4.05
CA GLU A 579 -29.80 18.57 -4.52
C GLU A 579 -29.87 18.46 -6.04
N ALA A 580 -31.02 18.09 -6.60
CA ALA A 580 -31.21 18.00 -8.04
C ALA A 580 -32.54 18.64 -8.47
N LYS A 581 -32.53 19.40 -9.56
CA LYS A 581 -33.74 20.01 -10.16
C LYS A 581 -34.05 19.37 -11.50
N LEU A 582 -35.24 18.78 -11.61
CA LEU A 582 -35.72 18.13 -12.82
C LEU A 582 -36.80 19.00 -13.51
N ARG A 583 -36.71 19.10 -14.83
CA ARG A 583 -37.75 19.70 -15.68
C ARG A 583 -38.43 18.63 -16.52
N LYS A 584 -39.75 18.69 -16.64
CA LYS A 584 -40.55 17.77 -17.44
C LYS A 584 -40.87 18.43 -18.78
N LEU A 585 -40.32 17.87 -19.85
CA LEU A 585 -40.59 18.30 -21.22
C LEU A 585 -41.67 17.39 -21.80
N SER A 586 -42.79 17.96 -22.24
CA SER A 586 -43.84 17.24 -22.95
C SER A 586 -43.93 17.73 -24.39
N ALA A 587 -44.02 16.80 -25.33
CA ALA A 587 -44.21 17.09 -26.75
C ALA A 587 -45.26 16.14 -27.33
N ARG A 588 -46.25 16.71 -28.02
CA ARG A 588 -47.28 15.91 -28.71
C ARG A 588 -46.82 15.62 -30.14
N LEU A 589 -46.74 14.36 -30.50
CA LEU A 589 -46.37 13.93 -31.85
C LEU A 589 -47.59 14.06 -32.77
N GLU A 590 -47.55 15.00 -33.71
CA GLU A 590 -48.70 15.34 -34.57
C GLU A 590 -49.21 14.16 -35.40
N ALA A 591 -48.32 13.28 -35.85
CA ALA A 591 -48.68 12.13 -36.70
C ALA A 591 -49.35 10.97 -35.95
N SER A 592 -49.16 10.84 -34.63
CA SER A 592 -49.68 9.71 -33.84
C SER A 592 -50.63 10.15 -32.72
N GLY A 593 -50.70 11.45 -32.42
CA GLY A 593 -51.45 11.99 -31.30
C GLY A 593 -50.84 11.70 -29.91
N ILE A 594 -49.73 10.96 -29.85
CA ILE A 594 -49.08 10.50 -28.60
C ILE A 594 -48.29 11.67 -27.99
N THR A 595 -48.48 11.91 -26.68
CA THR A 595 -47.65 12.81 -25.90
C THR A 595 -46.44 12.06 -25.36
N VAL A 596 -45.24 12.48 -25.77
CA VAL A 596 -43.98 11.98 -25.21
C VAL A 596 -43.54 12.92 -24.12
N GLU A 597 -43.28 12.36 -22.94
CA GLU A 597 -42.74 13.08 -21.80
C GLU A 597 -41.29 12.67 -21.57
N LYS A 598 -40.45 13.65 -21.28
CA LYS A 598 -39.03 13.44 -20.96
C LYS A 598 -38.62 14.29 -19.78
N TYR A 599 -37.75 13.74 -18.95
CA TYR A 599 -37.18 14.43 -17.80
C TYR A 599 -35.75 14.85 -18.14
N VAL A 600 -35.40 16.08 -17.79
CA VAL A 600 -34.05 16.63 -17.99
C VAL A 600 -33.60 17.30 -16.69
N LEU A 601 -32.35 17.06 -16.30
CA LEU A 601 -31.72 17.68 -15.14
C LEU A 601 -31.25 19.10 -15.52
N THR A 602 -31.76 20.10 -14.82
CA THR A 602 -31.43 21.52 -15.09
C THR A 602 -30.37 22.08 -14.16
N SER A 603 -30.24 21.51 -12.96
CA SER A 603 -29.19 21.87 -12.01
C SER A 603 -29.02 20.74 -11.00
N TRP A 604 -27.81 20.61 -10.49
CA TRP A 604 -27.54 19.77 -9.34
C TRP A 604 -26.48 20.42 -8.43
N THR A 605 -26.44 20.00 -7.18
CA THR A 605 -25.35 20.30 -6.25
C THR A 605 -25.10 19.05 -5.44
N VAL A 606 -23.84 18.66 -5.30
CA VAL A 606 -23.40 17.56 -4.46
C VAL A 606 -22.33 18.10 -3.54
N LYS A 607 -22.44 17.83 -2.24
CA LYS A 607 -21.39 18.17 -1.28
C LYS A 607 -21.19 17.07 -0.25
N CYS A 608 -19.98 16.98 0.28
CA CYS A 608 -19.65 16.13 1.42
C CYS A 608 -19.11 17.02 2.54
N ILE A 609 -19.67 16.86 3.73
CA ILE A 609 -19.29 17.61 4.93
C ILE A 609 -18.65 16.63 5.92
N ASP A 610 -17.44 16.93 6.38
CA ASP A 610 -16.87 16.28 7.56
C ASP A 610 -17.60 16.83 8.81
N LYS A 611 -18.33 15.96 9.51
CA LYS A 611 -19.17 16.36 10.64
C LYS A 611 -18.36 16.73 11.88
N LEU A 612 -17.10 16.30 11.98
CA LEU A 612 -16.22 16.64 13.08
C LEU A 612 -15.66 18.06 12.95
N SER A 613 -15.17 18.40 11.76
CA SER A 613 -14.59 19.72 11.47
C SER A 613 -15.63 20.77 11.05
N GLY A 614 -16.77 20.32 10.51
CA GLY A 614 -17.76 21.18 9.86
C GLY A 614 -17.35 21.64 8.46
N GLU A 615 -16.20 21.17 7.95
CA GLU A 615 -15.67 21.57 6.65
C GLU A 615 -16.39 20.88 5.48
N GLU A 616 -16.68 21.65 4.43
CA GLU A 616 -17.14 21.12 3.15
C GLU A 616 -15.94 20.54 2.38
N VAL A 617 -15.63 19.26 2.62
CA VAL A 617 -14.48 18.56 2.02
C VAL A 617 -14.67 18.22 0.54
N TYR A 618 -15.90 18.36 0.01
CA TYR A 618 -16.20 18.24 -1.41
C TYR A 618 -17.42 19.07 -1.78
N TYR A 619 -17.37 19.71 -2.94
CA TYR A 619 -18.48 20.44 -3.53
C TYR A 619 -18.41 20.37 -5.06
N ASN A 620 -19.51 19.97 -5.70
CA ASN A 620 -19.66 19.98 -7.14
C ASN A 620 -21.08 20.41 -7.54
N SER A 621 -21.17 21.42 -8.40
CA SER A 621 -22.42 21.91 -8.99
C SER A 621 -22.38 21.94 -10.52
N LYS A 622 -21.30 21.44 -11.14
CA LYS A 622 -21.15 21.41 -12.60
C LYS A 622 -21.97 20.27 -13.17
N LEU A 623 -22.92 20.58 -14.05
CA LEU A 623 -23.74 19.57 -14.73
C LEU A 623 -22.87 18.56 -15.49
N PRO A 624 -23.09 17.25 -15.33
CA PRO A 624 -22.34 16.23 -16.05
C PRO A 624 -22.50 16.37 -17.57
N ALA A 625 -21.43 16.17 -18.34
CA ALA A 625 -21.45 16.33 -19.81
C ALA A 625 -22.37 15.32 -20.52
N ALA A 626 -22.73 14.20 -19.86
CA ALA A 626 -23.56 13.12 -20.39
C ALA A 626 -24.98 13.10 -19.81
N THR A 627 -25.54 14.28 -19.48
CA THR A 627 -26.89 14.34 -18.89
C THR A 627 -27.95 14.15 -19.98
N GLY A 628 -28.28 12.90 -20.28
CA GLY A 628 -29.32 12.51 -21.22
C GLY A 628 -30.73 12.97 -20.80
N SER A 629 -31.72 12.64 -21.61
CA SER A 629 -33.14 12.80 -21.26
C SER A 629 -33.73 11.44 -20.93
N TRP A 630 -34.52 11.35 -19.86
CA TRP A 630 -35.08 10.08 -19.37
C TRP A 630 -36.59 10.01 -19.64
N ALA A 631 -37.10 8.81 -19.87
CA ALA A 631 -38.53 8.59 -20.13
C ALA A 631 -39.39 8.74 -18.87
N THR A 632 -38.82 8.48 -17.69
CA THR A 632 -39.51 8.62 -16.40
C THR A 632 -38.65 9.38 -15.38
N GLY A 633 -39.32 10.01 -14.40
CA GLY A 633 -38.64 10.68 -13.30
C GLY A 633 -37.80 9.72 -12.46
N GLU A 634 -38.26 8.47 -12.27
CA GLU A 634 -37.51 7.45 -11.52
C GLU A 634 -36.20 7.05 -12.21
N GLN A 635 -36.21 6.90 -13.54
CA GLN A 635 -34.98 6.65 -14.31
C GLN A 635 -34.00 7.81 -14.21
N ALA A 636 -34.50 9.05 -14.23
CA ALA A 636 -33.66 10.23 -14.03
C ALA A 636 -33.01 10.23 -12.64
N LEU A 637 -33.78 9.94 -11.60
CA LEU A 637 -33.29 9.88 -10.22
C LEU A 637 -32.29 8.74 -9.98
N ALA A 638 -32.49 7.57 -10.61
CA ALA A 638 -31.54 6.48 -10.55
C ALA A 638 -30.21 6.83 -11.26
N ALA A 639 -30.29 7.44 -12.44
CA ALA A 639 -29.10 7.88 -13.17
C ALA A 639 -28.33 8.96 -12.40
N ILE A 640 -29.04 9.95 -11.84
CA ILE A 640 -28.43 10.98 -10.98
C ILE A 640 -27.79 10.34 -9.75
N GLY A 641 -28.49 9.43 -9.07
CA GLY A 641 -27.96 8.70 -7.93
C GLY A 641 -26.66 7.97 -8.24
N ASN A 642 -26.57 7.31 -9.39
CA ASN A 642 -25.33 6.67 -9.84
C ASN A 642 -24.21 7.67 -10.14
N THR A 643 -24.51 8.77 -10.82
CA THR A 643 -23.50 9.81 -11.10
C THR A 643 -22.97 10.43 -9.81
N ILE A 644 -23.85 10.74 -8.84
CA ILE A 644 -23.45 11.23 -7.51
C ILE A 644 -22.61 10.17 -6.80
N ALA A 645 -22.98 8.90 -6.89
CA ALA A 645 -22.24 7.80 -6.27
C ALA A 645 -20.83 7.63 -6.85
N ASP A 646 -20.62 7.96 -8.13
CA ASP A 646 -19.32 7.92 -8.81
C ASP A 646 -18.40 9.10 -8.46
N GLU A 647 -18.93 10.20 -7.93
CA GLU A 647 -18.12 11.31 -7.39
C GLU A 647 -17.38 10.93 -6.09
N PHE A 648 -17.83 9.87 -5.42
CA PHE A 648 -17.27 9.42 -4.16
C PHE A 648 -16.54 8.09 -4.31
N SER A 649 -15.34 8.01 -3.74
CA SER A 649 -14.53 6.79 -3.71
C SER A 649 -14.15 6.40 -2.28
N ARG A 650 -13.71 5.15 -2.12
CA ARG A 650 -13.14 4.68 -0.85
C ARG A 650 -11.99 5.57 -0.39
N ASP A 651 -11.08 5.91 -1.30
CA ASP A 651 -9.90 6.73 -1.01
C ASP A 651 -10.29 8.17 -0.65
N PHE A 652 -11.35 8.72 -1.25
CA PHE A 652 -11.88 10.03 -0.90
C PHE A 652 -12.26 10.09 0.60
N PHE A 653 -13.07 9.15 1.08
CA PHE A 653 -13.48 9.16 2.48
C PHE A 653 -12.30 8.89 3.43
N LEU A 654 -11.38 7.99 3.08
CA LEU A 654 -10.21 7.71 3.93
C LEU A 654 -9.18 8.86 3.96
N GLN A 655 -9.01 9.60 2.87
CA GLN A 655 -8.13 10.76 2.80
C GLN A 655 -8.63 11.89 3.70
N HIS A 656 -9.95 12.05 3.80
CA HIS A 656 -10.59 13.07 4.62
C HIS A 656 -10.99 12.53 6.00
N PHE A 657 -10.79 11.23 6.29
CA PHE A 657 -11.07 10.65 7.59
C PHE A 657 -9.99 11.07 8.58
N ASN A 658 -10.37 11.95 9.50
CA ASN A 658 -9.50 12.39 10.57
C ASN A 658 -9.53 11.34 11.69
N ALA A 659 -8.39 10.68 11.91
CA ALA A 659 -8.22 9.91 13.13
C ALA A 659 -8.25 10.88 14.33
N SER A 660 -9.27 10.75 15.16
CA SER A 660 -9.48 11.62 16.30
C SER A 660 -8.86 11.03 17.56
N GLU A 661 -8.03 11.83 18.23
CA GLU A 661 -7.68 11.56 19.63
C GLU A 661 -8.90 11.81 20.51
N ARG A 662 -9.02 11.05 21.60
CA ARG A 662 -10.06 11.26 22.61
C ARG A 662 -9.43 11.81 23.87
N LYS A 663 -9.83 13.03 24.26
CA LYS A 663 -9.40 13.64 25.51
C LYS A 663 -10.32 13.17 26.62
N ILE A 664 -9.75 12.66 27.70
CA ILE A 664 -10.50 12.18 28.84
C ILE A 664 -9.84 12.58 30.14
N VAL A 665 -10.63 12.66 31.19
CA VAL A 665 -10.16 12.87 32.56
C VAL A 665 -10.32 11.56 33.32
N LEU A 666 -9.21 10.89 33.62
CA LEU A 666 -9.19 9.67 34.43
C LEU A 666 -8.99 10.04 35.90
N LYS A 667 -10.01 9.76 36.72
CA LYS A 667 -10.00 10.03 38.17
C LYS A 667 -9.88 8.71 38.93
N ILE A 668 -8.80 8.51 39.66
CA ILE A 668 -8.55 7.28 40.41
C ILE A 668 -8.73 7.53 41.92
N GLU A 669 -9.75 6.90 42.49
CA GLU A 669 -10.12 7.00 43.90
C GLU A 669 -9.53 5.86 44.72
N GLY A 670 -9.10 6.13 45.95
CA GLY A 670 -8.64 5.11 46.90
C GLY A 670 -7.16 4.71 46.81
N LEU A 671 -6.35 5.39 45.98
CA LEU A 671 -4.90 5.14 45.96
C LEU A 671 -4.27 5.47 47.33
N PRO A 672 -3.32 4.63 47.81
CA PRO A 672 -2.84 4.69 49.20
C PRO A 672 -1.83 5.81 49.47
N ASP A 673 -0.96 6.12 48.50
CA ASP A 673 0.10 7.11 48.66
C ASP A 673 0.57 7.71 47.32
N LYS A 674 1.42 8.74 47.41
CA LYS A 674 1.99 9.43 46.25
C LYS A 674 2.93 8.56 45.41
N SER A 675 3.53 7.52 46.01
CA SER A 675 4.40 6.59 45.29
C SER A 675 3.58 5.75 44.31
N ALA A 676 2.41 5.26 44.76
CA ALA A 676 1.46 4.55 43.91
C ALA A 676 0.93 5.45 42.78
N GLU A 677 0.61 6.71 43.07
CA GLU A 677 0.23 7.68 42.02
C GLU A 677 1.32 7.83 40.95
N ASN A 678 2.57 8.04 41.36
CA ASN A 678 3.68 8.21 40.43
C ASN A 678 3.96 6.93 39.64
N ALA A 679 3.79 5.75 40.24
CA ALA A 679 3.92 4.47 39.56
C ALA A 679 2.85 4.30 38.48
N ILE A 680 1.58 4.62 38.79
CA ILE A 680 0.49 4.59 37.81
C ILE A 680 0.73 5.58 36.68
N ALA A 681 1.21 6.80 36.98
CA ALA A 681 1.57 7.77 35.96
C ALA A 681 2.60 7.20 34.96
N ARG A 682 3.63 6.48 35.44
CA ARG A 682 4.62 5.81 34.60
C ARG A 682 3.99 4.71 33.73
N GLU A 683 3.13 3.88 34.33
CA GLU A 683 2.43 2.82 33.59
C GLU A 683 1.57 3.39 32.46
N LEU A 684 0.80 4.44 32.74
CA LEU A 684 -0.06 5.10 31.76
C LEU A 684 0.73 5.59 30.54
N VAL A 685 1.91 6.18 30.75
CA VAL A 685 2.76 6.64 29.64
C VAL A 685 3.28 5.47 28.79
N GLY A 686 3.43 4.27 29.35
CA GLY A 686 3.88 3.08 28.60
C GLY A 686 2.81 2.46 27.71
N LEU A 687 1.52 2.64 28.03
CA LEU A 687 0.43 1.95 27.35
C LEU A 687 0.22 2.45 25.92
N GLN A 688 0.01 1.49 25.00
CA GLN A 688 -0.22 1.75 23.57
C GLN A 688 -1.40 2.70 23.26
N PRO A 689 -2.59 2.59 23.90
CA PRO A 689 -3.69 3.51 23.62
C PRO A 689 -3.46 4.92 24.18
N VAL A 690 -2.42 5.17 24.99
CA VAL A 690 -2.23 6.46 25.68
C VAL A 690 -1.22 7.30 24.92
N ILE A 691 -1.67 8.33 24.21
CA ILE A 691 -0.84 9.24 23.40
C ILE A 691 -0.04 10.17 24.31
N SER A 692 -0.70 10.77 25.29
CA SER A 692 -0.08 11.63 26.29
C SER A 692 -0.82 11.56 27.62
N VAL A 693 -0.09 11.88 28.69
CA VAL A 693 -0.56 11.89 30.08
C VAL A 693 -0.12 13.21 30.71
N ALA A 694 -1.04 13.90 31.37
CA ALA A 694 -0.74 14.99 32.28
C ALA A 694 -1.43 14.75 33.62
N GLN A 695 -0.66 14.57 34.69
CA GLN A 695 -1.21 14.46 36.03
C GLN A 695 -1.51 15.85 36.58
N ARG A 696 -2.72 16.06 37.10
CA ARG A 696 -3.08 17.33 37.75
C ARG A 696 -2.42 17.42 39.13
N ALA A 697 -1.94 18.62 39.47
CA ALA A 697 -1.35 18.87 40.78
C ALA A 697 -2.43 19.04 41.86
N GLY A 698 -2.32 18.28 42.95
CA GLY A 698 -3.11 18.46 44.18
C GLY A 698 -4.20 17.42 44.45
N GLY A 699 -4.15 16.84 45.67
CA GLY A 699 -5.25 16.19 46.40
C GLY A 699 -5.72 14.82 45.90
N ALA A 700 -5.95 13.88 46.82
CA ALA A 700 -6.70 12.67 46.54
C ALA A 700 -8.16 13.04 46.22
N PRO A 701 -8.76 12.51 45.14
CA PRO A 701 -8.28 11.42 44.30
C PRO A 701 -7.35 11.86 43.17
N ALA A 702 -6.46 10.97 42.72
CA ALA A 702 -5.50 11.26 41.67
C ALA A 702 -6.21 11.48 40.31
N VAL A 703 -5.89 12.59 39.64
CA VAL A 703 -6.53 12.96 38.36
C VAL A 703 -5.49 13.05 37.24
N TYR A 704 -5.78 12.40 36.11
CA TYR A 704 -4.95 12.37 34.92
C TYR A 704 -5.74 12.84 33.71
N ASP A 705 -5.24 13.86 33.02
CA ASP A 705 -5.69 14.23 31.69
C ASP A 705 -5.00 13.32 30.67
N LEU A 706 -5.78 12.49 29.98
CA LEU A 706 -5.28 11.52 29.01
C LEU A 706 -5.73 11.89 27.61
N GLN A 707 -4.82 11.72 26.66
CA GLN A 707 -5.16 11.66 25.24
C GLN A 707 -5.07 10.21 24.81
N LEU A 708 -6.16 9.64 24.31
CA LEU A 708 -6.23 8.25 23.91
C LEU A 708 -6.30 8.08 22.39
N SER A 709 -5.60 7.06 21.88
CA SER A 709 -5.77 6.49 20.55
C SER A 709 -6.76 5.32 20.62
N GLY A 710 -7.76 5.34 19.74
CA GLY A 710 -8.68 4.21 19.57
C GLY A 710 -10.15 4.58 19.39
N GLY A 711 -10.66 4.23 18.20
CA GLY A 711 -12.02 3.75 17.84
C GLY A 711 -13.28 4.51 18.31
N THR A 712 -14.33 4.46 17.49
CA THR A 712 -15.67 4.99 17.80
C THR A 712 -16.44 4.18 18.88
N GLY A 713 -15.76 3.31 19.64
CA GLY A 713 -16.36 2.44 20.65
C GLY A 713 -16.65 3.16 21.98
N PRO A 714 -17.41 2.55 22.90
CA PRO A 714 -17.67 3.10 24.23
C PRO A 714 -16.36 3.40 24.97
N LEU A 715 -16.27 4.59 25.59
CA LEU A 715 -15.05 5.02 26.29
C LEU A 715 -14.69 4.11 27.47
N THR A 716 -15.71 3.59 28.15
CA THR A 716 -15.59 2.67 29.27
C THR A 716 -14.91 1.37 28.86
N GLU A 717 -15.28 0.79 27.72
CA GLU A 717 -14.66 -0.43 27.20
C GLU A 717 -13.19 -0.22 26.86
N LEU A 718 -12.85 0.93 26.26
CA LEU A 718 -11.46 1.30 25.96
C LEU A 718 -10.63 1.39 27.25
N VAL A 719 -11.12 2.09 28.27
CA VAL A 719 -10.41 2.23 29.54
C VAL A 719 -10.29 0.89 30.27
N ALA A 720 -11.37 0.11 30.40
CA ALA A 720 -11.30 -1.21 31.04
C ALA A 720 -10.32 -2.16 30.32
N GLY A 721 -10.49 -2.30 29.00
CA GLY A 721 -9.77 -3.30 28.23
C GLY A 721 -8.31 -2.93 27.95
N ALA A 722 -8.05 -1.65 27.66
CA ALA A 722 -6.75 -1.19 27.16
C ALA A 722 -5.90 -0.49 28.22
N ILE A 723 -6.50 0.01 29.31
CA ILE A 723 -5.77 0.67 30.41
C ILE A 723 -5.78 -0.17 31.69
N LEU A 724 -6.96 -0.51 32.21
CA LEU A 724 -7.05 -1.16 33.52
C LEU A 724 -6.63 -2.63 33.48
N LYS A 725 -7.03 -3.38 32.45
CA LYS A 725 -6.70 -4.81 32.32
C LYS A 725 -5.18 -5.07 32.35
N PRO A 726 -4.32 -4.37 31.60
CA PRO A 726 -2.87 -4.57 31.68
C PRO A 726 -2.27 -4.20 33.05
N ILE A 727 -2.77 -3.14 33.69
CA ILE A 727 -2.31 -2.73 35.03
C ILE A 727 -2.70 -3.76 36.09
N ASN A 728 -3.94 -4.28 36.03
CA ASN A 728 -4.41 -5.35 36.92
C ASN A 728 -3.63 -6.65 36.69
N ALA A 729 -3.32 -7.00 35.43
CA ALA A 729 -2.47 -8.14 35.11
C ALA A 729 -1.08 -8.00 35.73
N LYS A 730 -0.46 -6.81 35.63
CA LYS A 730 0.81 -6.51 36.30
C LYS A 730 0.77 -6.72 37.82
N LEU A 731 -0.35 -6.37 38.44
CA LEU A 731 -0.59 -6.57 39.88
C LEU A 731 -0.94 -8.02 40.25
N GLY A 732 -1.27 -8.86 39.26
CA GLY A 732 -1.70 -10.25 39.43
C GLY A 732 -3.12 -10.41 39.99
N GLN A 733 -3.89 -9.32 40.11
CA GLN A 733 -5.28 -9.33 40.59
C GLN A 733 -6.02 -8.04 40.19
N SER A 734 -7.36 -8.07 40.23
CA SER A 734 -8.21 -6.93 39.87
C SER A 734 -8.22 -5.84 40.94
N CYS A 735 -7.27 -4.90 40.86
CA CYS A 735 -7.15 -3.80 41.82
C CYS A 735 -7.84 -2.52 41.38
N PHE A 736 -7.99 -2.29 40.08
CA PHE A 736 -8.65 -1.13 39.52
C PHE A 736 -9.93 -1.53 38.82
N ASN A 737 -11.04 -0.92 39.22
CA ASN A 737 -12.37 -1.19 38.68
C ASN A 737 -12.99 0.09 38.11
N LEU A 738 -13.76 -0.03 37.03
CA LEU A 738 -14.50 1.10 36.48
C LEU A 738 -15.58 1.56 37.46
N GLY A 739 -15.65 2.87 37.68
CA GLY A 739 -16.70 3.55 38.43
C GLY A 739 -17.63 4.35 37.51
N ALA A 740 -18.24 5.39 38.06
CA ALA A 740 -19.15 6.27 37.32
C ALA A 740 -18.43 7.00 36.17
N THR A 741 -19.14 7.17 35.06
CA THR A 741 -18.70 7.94 33.89
C THR A 741 -19.61 9.14 33.71
N ASP A 742 -19.03 10.32 33.52
CA ASP A 742 -19.73 11.56 33.24
C ASP A 742 -19.06 12.26 32.06
N GLY A 743 -19.67 12.15 30.87
CA GLY A 743 -19.08 12.64 29.62
C GLY A 743 -17.69 12.07 29.35
N GLU A 744 -16.69 12.95 29.35
CA GLU A 744 -15.27 12.62 29.13
C GLU A 744 -14.51 12.29 30.43
N GLN A 745 -15.19 12.34 31.59
CA GLN A 745 -14.60 11.98 32.88
C GLN A 745 -14.94 10.52 33.24
N ILE A 746 -13.90 9.71 33.48
CA ILE A 746 -14.03 8.33 33.94
C ILE A 746 -13.48 8.21 35.34
N SER A 747 -14.33 7.78 36.27
CA SER A 747 -13.91 7.41 37.61
C SER A 747 -13.47 5.96 37.66
N VAL A 748 -12.39 5.68 38.38
CA VAL A 748 -11.83 4.35 38.63
C VAL A 748 -11.63 4.20 40.13
N THR A 749 -12.03 3.07 40.69
CA THR A 749 -11.86 2.78 42.11
C THR A 749 -10.71 1.80 42.31
N PHE A 750 -9.83 2.11 43.25
CA PHE A 750 -8.80 1.20 43.74
C PHE A 750 -9.36 0.36 44.89
N ASP A 751 -9.29 -0.96 44.75
CA ASP A 751 -9.75 -1.89 45.78
C ASP A 751 -8.80 -1.89 46.98
N LYS A 752 -9.35 -1.71 48.19
CA LYS A 752 -8.58 -1.70 49.44
C LYS A 752 -7.88 -3.04 49.71
N VAL A 753 -8.39 -4.15 49.16
CA VAL A 753 -7.74 -5.47 49.25
C VAL A 753 -6.35 -5.45 48.58
N CYS A 754 -6.15 -4.55 47.62
CA CYS A 754 -4.86 -4.35 46.94
C CYS A 754 -3.91 -3.39 47.64
N SER A 755 -4.28 -2.81 48.79
CA SER A 755 -3.40 -1.92 49.57
C SER A 755 -2.25 -2.66 50.26
N ASP A 756 -2.19 -3.99 50.16
CA ASP A 756 -1.07 -4.78 50.67
C ASP A 756 0.25 -4.35 50.00
N LYS A 757 1.31 -4.19 50.80
CA LYS A 757 2.61 -3.71 50.32
C LYS A 757 3.22 -4.64 49.27
N ALA A 758 3.01 -5.95 49.35
CA ALA A 758 3.55 -6.90 48.38
C ALA A 758 2.83 -6.78 47.03
N VAL A 759 1.54 -6.47 47.02
CA VAL A 759 0.78 -6.20 45.79
C VAL A 759 1.25 -4.89 45.16
N LEU A 760 1.30 -3.80 45.93
CA LEU A 760 1.74 -2.49 45.43
C LEU A 760 3.19 -2.50 44.93
N ALA A 761 4.08 -3.27 45.57
CA ALA A 761 5.47 -3.41 45.13
C ALA A 761 5.60 -3.98 43.71
N ARG A 762 4.59 -4.72 43.21
CA ARG A 762 4.56 -5.24 41.83
C ARG A 762 4.47 -4.12 40.79
N LEU A 763 3.94 -2.94 41.14
CA LEU A 763 3.93 -1.78 40.24
C LEU A 763 5.36 -1.38 39.83
N ASP A 764 6.34 -1.54 40.70
CA ASP A 764 7.73 -1.25 40.40
C ASP A 764 8.55 -2.49 40.00
N ALA A 765 8.26 -3.66 40.57
CA ALA A 765 9.12 -4.84 40.50
C ALA A 765 8.78 -5.82 39.36
N ASN A 766 7.57 -5.74 38.80
CA ASN A 766 7.17 -6.52 37.63
C ASN A 766 7.40 -5.72 36.34
N PRO A 767 7.53 -6.40 35.18
CA PRO A 767 7.64 -5.72 33.90
C PRO A 767 6.53 -4.67 33.69
N PRO A 768 6.73 -3.65 32.85
CA PRO A 768 5.70 -2.64 32.60
C PRO A 768 4.39 -3.21 32.06
N ALA A 769 3.27 -2.61 32.42
CA ALA A 769 1.92 -3.00 31.98
C ALA A 769 1.80 -3.00 30.45
N SER A 770 2.59 -2.17 29.75
CA SER A 770 2.68 -2.17 28.30
C SER A 770 3.12 -3.51 27.72
N LEU A 771 3.96 -4.28 28.41
CA LEU A 771 4.39 -5.62 27.97
C LEU A 771 3.32 -6.69 28.22
N TYR A 772 2.46 -6.56 29.23
CA TYR A 772 1.31 -7.44 29.42
C TYR A 772 0.26 -7.27 28.30
N ALA A 773 0.18 -6.08 27.73
CA ALA A 773 -0.71 -5.76 26.62
C ALA A 773 -0.09 -6.04 25.23
N ALA A 774 1.22 -6.29 25.18
CA ALA A 774 2.03 -6.36 23.97
C ALA A 774 1.83 -7.67 23.17
N PRO A 775 2.01 -7.64 21.84
CA PRO A 775 2.13 -8.85 21.03
C PRO A 775 3.31 -9.72 21.46
N SER A 776 3.19 -11.03 21.31
CA SER A 776 4.20 -11.98 21.80
C SER A 776 5.59 -11.79 21.17
N SER A 777 5.66 -11.37 19.90
CA SER A 777 6.93 -11.11 19.22
C SER A 777 7.66 -9.91 19.81
N ARG A 778 6.93 -8.89 20.26
CA ARG A 778 7.47 -7.76 21.02
C ARG A 778 7.97 -8.16 22.40
N GLN A 779 7.18 -8.95 23.13
CA GLN A 779 7.61 -9.46 24.45
C GLN A 779 8.94 -10.21 24.33
N LYS A 780 9.08 -11.06 23.31
CA LYS A 780 10.31 -11.82 23.00
C LYS A 780 11.46 -10.95 22.51
N SER A 781 11.19 -9.82 21.85
CA SER A 781 12.25 -8.92 21.38
C SER A 781 12.87 -8.13 22.53
N ILE A 782 12.07 -7.75 23.53
CA ILE A 782 12.50 -6.96 24.69
C ILE A 782 13.03 -7.85 25.82
N LEU A 783 12.25 -8.84 26.28
CA LEU A 783 12.58 -9.64 27.46
C LEU A 783 13.49 -10.81 27.11
N LYS A 784 14.66 -10.88 27.75
CA LYS A 784 15.63 -11.98 27.62
C LYS A 784 15.84 -12.70 28.94
N ASP A 785 15.72 -12.02 30.08
CA ASP A 785 15.81 -12.60 31.41
C ASP A 785 14.65 -13.59 31.66
N PRO A 786 14.95 -14.88 31.93
CA PRO A 786 13.95 -15.88 32.29
C PRO A 786 13.07 -15.49 33.49
N ASN A 787 13.58 -14.72 34.45
CA ASN A 787 12.80 -14.28 35.61
C ASN A 787 11.79 -13.20 35.23
N ALA A 788 12.17 -12.24 34.38
CA ALA A 788 11.25 -11.24 33.85
C ALA A 788 10.15 -11.88 32.99
N ILE A 789 10.50 -12.88 32.17
CA ILE A 789 9.54 -13.66 31.38
C ILE A 789 8.54 -14.40 32.29
N ARG A 790 9.00 -15.04 33.37
CA ARG A 790 8.13 -15.71 34.33
C ARG A 790 7.14 -14.75 35.00
N LYS A 791 7.57 -13.55 35.38
CA LYS A 791 6.71 -12.52 35.98
C LYS A 791 5.61 -12.03 35.03
N LEU A 792 5.84 -12.09 33.72
CA LEU A 792 4.86 -11.71 32.69
C LEU A 792 3.78 -12.79 32.47
N ALA A 793 4.06 -14.04 32.86
CA ALA A 793 3.13 -15.17 32.72
C ALA A 793 2.18 -15.36 33.92
N ILE A 794 2.31 -14.49 34.92
CA ILE A 794 1.40 -14.37 36.08
C ILE A 794 0.22 -13.50 35.66
#